data_AF-A0A7N2L8E4-F1
#
_entry.id   AF-A0A7N2L8E4-F1
#
_cell.length_a   1.000
_cell.length_b   1.000
_cell.length_c   1.000
_cell.angle_alpha   90.00
_cell.angle_beta   90.00
_cell.angle_gamma   90.00
#
_symmetry.space_group_name_H-M   'P 1'
#
loop_
_entity.id
_entity.type
_entity.pdbx_description
1 polymer ?
#
loop_
_entity_poly.entity_id
_entity_poly.type
_entity_poly.pdbx_seq_one_letter_code
_entity_poly.pdbx_strand_id
1 'polypeptide(L)'
;MSVLCVIGDVSFLHDTNGLAILYQRKSRKPMTIVVINNQGGAIFSLLPIAERTDPSILNEYFYTSHNVSICGLCKAHGVKHSLVQTKRELQDALLASQYDEIDCVIEVKSSIDANATFHSNIRKFASQASNHAFSILSRLSVQDSISHEGFICKISRMECSRFRIPLCTPPTLNLVDHECTKFYREGYILSLYLEDGSVGLGEVAPFEIHRESLLEIEQQLIFLLHVLKGAKISCFLPLLKGSFSSWIWNNLGVPPCSILPSVRCGLEMGILNAIAARQGSSLLNTLQPQIDEGDKSGRSSKVKICALLDSNGTPLEVAYAATGLVEEGFTAIKLKVARRGGPIHDAAVIQEVRKMVGCQIELRVDANRNWTFEEAIEFGSFVKDCNLQYIEEPVQDENDIIKFCEYSGLPVALDETIGSIQENTLEKLAKYSHPGIVAVVIKPSVIGGFENASLVARWAQNQGKMAVVSAAYESGLGLSAYIQFSCYLELQNADICKVIKSERVPSIAHGLGTYRWLEEDVTTDPLRIDRDPYSGFIEASVSEANRFLQKFQINHNTICSKLTGKQVNGYQLIVDTRGFSCFLKVYEVGERTNDNVVLFLHGFLGTGEDWITAMKAISGSARCISIDLPSHGGSKIQYHGANDSAQDPTFSIEVVADIIYKMIDQITPVKVICVGYSMGARIALHMALRFSNKIKGAVVIAGSPGLKDKVAREVRRAKDDSKACSLVAHGLQLFMENWYAGDLWKSLRSHPHFNQIFTSRLQHDDVQSLAKSLSDLSVGRQQMIQRIVDGGLLKGFKVGLASREVLNISGLFADDTIMFYEASPEQFSNYFAIVSGCKVGPIPMTHLGLHLGSSFRVGDFRYTFGVDCGDRPLHNMFPDLFALAVDKEAVVALYLACTHKGEFQHWKPLFARLLQVFPSLEVHLDDQGPMKCFILHVDCSFKKNLDNWQPWKMCFTFWSVGKDDFSDKEELWPLWEDLKHCKTPLLLIVGENDTKYKTIAQEMFCEVCHGLKSGDNLWNEIHEIVEIPNCGHAVHLENPLPVISALRQFLTRLGKSSFPIKSGIEIREL
;
A
#
# COMPACT_ATOMS: atom_id res chain seq x y z
N MET A 1 25.66 -12.32 9.90
CA MET A 1 25.72 -12.06 8.44
C MET A 1 27.01 -12.64 7.88
N SER A 2 26.90 -13.57 6.93
CA SER A 2 28.03 -14.11 6.17
C SER A 2 28.45 -13.16 5.04
N VAL A 3 29.67 -13.35 4.51
CA VAL A 3 30.17 -12.60 3.35
C VAL A 3 29.78 -13.36 2.08
N LEU A 4 28.97 -12.74 1.22
CA LEU A 4 28.61 -13.30 -0.09
C LEU A 4 29.59 -12.81 -1.16
N CYS A 5 30.21 -13.75 -1.87
CA CYS A 5 31.04 -13.51 -3.04
C CYS A 5 30.44 -14.23 -4.25
N VAL A 6 30.48 -13.61 -5.42
CA VAL A 6 30.07 -14.22 -6.70
C VAL A 6 31.24 -14.16 -7.66
N ILE A 7 31.64 -15.30 -8.22
CA ILE A 7 32.88 -15.44 -8.99
C ILE A 7 32.70 -16.42 -10.15
N GLY A 8 33.42 -16.23 -11.25
CA GLY A 8 33.48 -17.21 -12.34
C GLY A 8 34.42 -18.37 -12.00
N ASP A 9 34.13 -19.56 -12.51
CA ASP A 9 34.98 -20.75 -12.41
C ASP A 9 36.47 -20.51 -12.68
N VAL A 10 36.83 -19.89 -13.81
CA VAL A 10 38.24 -19.63 -14.16
C VAL A 10 38.93 -18.74 -13.11
N SER A 11 38.23 -17.74 -12.58
CA SER A 11 38.75 -16.86 -11.52
C SER A 11 38.83 -17.56 -10.15
N PHE A 12 37.88 -18.45 -9.85
CA PHE A 12 37.91 -19.29 -8.64
C PHE A 12 39.07 -20.32 -8.69
N LEU A 13 39.34 -20.89 -9.87
CA LEU A 13 40.47 -21.80 -10.08
C LEU A 13 41.82 -21.08 -9.97
N HIS A 14 41.89 -19.81 -10.39
CA HIS A 14 43.08 -18.96 -10.23
C HIS A 14 43.41 -18.66 -8.76
N ASP A 15 42.41 -18.48 -7.88
CA ASP A 15 42.60 -18.22 -6.44
C ASP A 15 42.08 -19.34 -5.53
N THR A 16 42.39 -20.59 -5.89
CA THR A 16 42.15 -21.75 -5.00
C THR A 16 42.89 -21.65 -3.67
N ASN A 17 44.01 -20.93 -3.62
CA ASN A 17 44.76 -20.64 -2.40
C ASN A 17 43.91 -19.88 -1.35
N GLY A 18 42.93 -19.07 -1.79
CA GLY A 18 41.94 -18.44 -0.92
C GLY A 18 41.22 -19.44 -0.01
N LEU A 19 40.91 -20.65 -0.49
CA LEU A 19 40.25 -21.70 0.30
C LEU A 19 41.11 -22.18 1.49
N ALA A 20 42.44 -22.24 1.33
CA ALA A 20 43.35 -22.55 2.43
C ALA A 20 43.41 -21.41 3.46
N ILE A 21 43.31 -20.15 3.01
CA ILE A 21 43.27 -18.97 3.90
C ILE A 21 41.96 -18.94 4.70
N LEU A 22 40.84 -19.35 4.11
CA LEU A 22 39.56 -19.50 4.83
C LEU A 22 39.73 -20.43 6.04
N TYR A 23 40.26 -21.63 5.84
CA TYR A 23 40.47 -22.61 6.90
C TYR A 23 41.44 -22.14 8.01
N GLN A 24 42.48 -21.39 7.64
CA GLN A 24 43.54 -20.96 8.57
C GLN A 24 43.16 -19.75 9.45
N ARG A 25 42.35 -18.81 8.93
CA ARG A 25 42.03 -17.56 9.64
C ARG A 25 40.84 -17.72 10.60
N LYS A 26 41.13 -18.03 11.86
CA LYS A 26 40.17 -17.92 12.97
C LYS A 26 39.77 -16.44 13.20
N SER A 27 38.57 -16.21 13.73
CA SER A 27 37.98 -14.89 14.03
C SER A 27 37.65 -14.02 12.79
N ARG A 28 36.91 -14.59 11.83
CA ARG A 28 36.27 -13.85 10.72
C ARG A 28 34.82 -14.33 10.53
N LYS A 29 34.03 -13.57 9.76
CA LYS A 29 32.68 -13.98 9.32
C LYS A 29 32.78 -15.16 8.33
N PRO A 30 31.84 -16.13 8.34
CA PRO A 30 31.75 -17.19 7.33
C PRO A 30 31.55 -16.62 5.92
N MET A 31 32.06 -17.32 4.90
CA MET A 31 32.00 -16.88 3.50
C MET A 31 31.17 -17.83 2.65
N THR A 32 30.15 -17.30 1.98
CA THR A 32 29.43 -17.98 0.89
C THR A 32 30.05 -17.57 -0.44
N ILE A 33 30.60 -18.51 -1.20
CA ILE A 33 31.17 -18.26 -2.53
C ILE A 33 30.28 -18.93 -3.58
N VAL A 34 29.56 -18.12 -4.35
CA VAL A 34 28.79 -18.59 -5.50
C VAL A 34 29.70 -18.64 -6.72
N VAL A 35 30.05 -19.84 -7.17
CA VAL A 35 30.90 -20.06 -8.34
C VAL A 35 30.03 -20.37 -9.55
N ILE A 36 30.05 -19.49 -10.54
CA ILE A 36 29.35 -19.70 -11.82
C ILE A 36 30.25 -20.56 -12.71
N ASN A 37 29.95 -21.86 -12.79
CA ASN A 37 30.71 -22.84 -13.57
C ASN A 37 30.11 -23.03 -14.97
N ASN A 38 30.83 -22.52 -15.98
CA ASN A 38 30.50 -22.71 -17.39
C ASN A 38 31.58 -23.53 -18.15
N GLN A 39 32.56 -24.08 -17.41
CA GLN A 39 33.70 -24.88 -17.86
C GLN A 39 34.77 -24.13 -18.69
N GLY A 40 34.81 -22.78 -18.68
CA GLY A 40 35.95 -22.08 -19.31
C GLY A 40 35.86 -20.60 -19.67
N GLY A 41 35.02 -19.78 -19.03
CA GLY A 41 35.01 -18.33 -19.25
C GLY A 41 34.29 -17.88 -20.53
N ALA A 42 32.99 -18.16 -20.60
CA ALA A 42 32.09 -17.91 -21.74
C ALA A 42 32.03 -16.48 -22.37
N ILE A 43 32.73 -15.47 -21.86
CA ILE A 43 32.47 -14.04 -22.19
C ILE A 43 32.56 -13.71 -23.69
N PHE A 44 33.48 -14.34 -24.43
CA PHE A 44 33.67 -14.10 -25.86
C PHE A 44 32.50 -14.57 -26.73
N SER A 45 31.69 -15.53 -26.25
CA SER A 45 30.45 -15.98 -26.92
C SER A 45 29.39 -14.87 -27.06
N LEU A 46 29.51 -13.81 -26.26
CA LEU A 46 28.58 -12.68 -26.25
C LEU A 46 29.03 -11.52 -27.17
N LEU A 47 30.26 -11.59 -27.70
CA LEU A 47 30.88 -10.55 -28.51
C LEU A 47 30.74 -10.84 -30.02
N PRO A 48 30.73 -9.83 -30.90
CA PRO A 48 30.57 -10.01 -32.35
C PRO A 48 31.63 -10.88 -33.06
N ILE A 49 32.70 -11.26 -32.36
CA ILE A 49 33.71 -12.20 -32.86
C ILE A 49 33.15 -13.63 -32.98
N ALA A 50 32.28 -14.04 -32.05
CA ALA A 50 31.70 -15.38 -32.03
C ALA A 50 30.76 -15.67 -33.22
N GLU A 51 30.18 -14.62 -33.81
CA GLU A 51 29.37 -14.71 -35.05
C GLU A 51 30.23 -14.78 -36.32
N ARG A 52 31.56 -14.65 -36.21
CA ARG A 52 32.50 -14.44 -37.33
C ARG A 52 33.74 -15.34 -37.30
N THR A 53 33.84 -16.24 -36.34
CA THR A 53 35.03 -17.08 -36.08
C THR A 53 34.58 -18.51 -35.84
N ASP A 54 35.34 -19.47 -36.38
CA ASP A 54 34.99 -20.89 -36.27
C ASP A 54 34.99 -21.35 -34.80
N PRO A 55 34.04 -22.20 -34.36
CA PRO A 55 34.00 -22.71 -32.99
C PRO A 55 35.28 -23.40 -32.54
N SER A 56 36.06 -24.03 -33.44
CA SER A 56 37.38 -24.59 -33.10
C SER A 56 38.35 -23.51 -32.60
N ILE A 57 38.44 -22.38 -33.30
CA ILE A 57 39.29 -21.24 -32.95
C ILE A 57 38.83 -20.59 -31.64
N LEU A 58 37.52 -20.52 -31.39
CA LEU A 58 36.98 -20.03 -30.11
C LEU A 58 37.37 -20.95 -28.94
N ASN A 59 37.25 -22.27 -29.12
CA ASN A 59 37.63 -23.26 -28.12
C ASN A 59 39.15 -23.31 -27.86
N GLU A 60 39.98 -23.04 -28.87
CA GLU A 60 41.44 -23.10 -28.78
C GLU A 60 42.07 -21.81 -28.22
N TYR A 61 41.56 -20.63 -28.59
CA TYR A 61 42.19 -19.34 -28.28
C TYR A 61 41.38 -18.41 -27.36
N PHE A 62 40.08 -18.64 -27.16
CA PHE A 62 39.20 -17.70 -26.44
C PHE A 62 38.52 -18.29 -25.19
N TYR A 63 38.37 -19.61 -25.08
CA TYR A 63 37.83 -20.28 -23.88
C TYR A 63 38.93 -20.99 -23.09
N THR A 64 39.03 -20.70 -21.80
CA THR A 64 39.97 -21.33 -20.85
C THR A 64 39.38 -22.65 -20.34
N SER A 65 39.16 -23.59 -21.27
CA SER A 65 38.44 -24.84 -21.02
C SER A 65 39.09 -25.69 -19.91
N HIS A 66 38.31 -26.14 -18.93
CA HIS A 66 38.82 -26.91 -17.79
C HIS A 66 37.91 -28.10 -17.41
N ASN A 67 38.49 -29.08 -16.72
CA ASN A 67 37.81 -30.28 -16.20
C ASN A 67 38.11 -30.45 -14.69
N VAL A 68 38.13 -29.35 -13.93
CA VAL A 68 38.50 -29.36 -12.52
C VAL A 68 37.27 -29.54 -11.64
N SER A 69 37.30 -30.52 -10.73
CA SER A 69 36.21 -30.73 -9.78
C SER A 69 36.26 -29.70 -8.65
N ILE A 70 35.40 -28.68 -8.71
CA ILE A 70 35.20 -27.70 -7.63
C ILE A 70 34.80 -28.42 -6.33
N CYS A 71 33.92 -29.42 -6.40
CA CYS A 71 33.60 -30.31 -5.27
C CYS A 71 34.85 -30.98 -4.66
N GLY A 72 35.78 -31.45 -5.49
CA GLY A 72 37.04 -32.04 -5.06
C GLY A 72 37.97 -31.03 -4.37
N LEU A 73 38.09 -29.82 -4.92
CA LEU A 73 38.85 -28.72 -4.31
C LEU A 73 38.30 -28.34 -2.94
N CYS A 74 36.98 -28.14 -2.83
CA CYS A 74 36.33 -27.79 -1.57
C CYS A 74 36.58 -28.86 -0.49
N LYS A 75 36.46 -30.14 -0.86
CA LYS A 75 36.78 -31.28 0.03
C LYS A 75 38.25 -31.29 0.45
N ALA A 76 39.19 -30.99 -0.45
CA ALA A 76 40.62 -30.92 -0.14
C ALA A 76 40.96 -29.78 0.86
N HIS A 77 40.17 -28.71 0.89
CA HIS A 77 40.32 -27.57 1.81
C HIS A 77 39.36 -27.61 3.02
N GLY A 78 38.53 -28.66 3.17
CA GLY A 78 37.57 -28.78 4.27
C GLY A 78 36.37 -27.81 4.22
N VAL A 79 36.11 -27.20 3.06
CA VAL A 79 35.03 -26.22 2.85
C VAL A 79 33.75 -26.93 2.40
N LYS A 80 32.57 -26.49 2.87
CA LYS A 80 31.28 -27.06 2.43
C LYS A 80 31.08 -26.78 0.94
N HIS A 81 30.54 -27.74 0.21
CA HIS A 81 30.19 -27.59 -1.21
C HIS A 81 28.72 -27.90 -1.41
N SER A 82 28.08 -27.20 -2.36
CA SER A 82 26.71 -27.47 -2.79
C SER A 82 26.57 -27.17 -4.28
N LEU A 83 26.36 -28.20 -5.09
CA LEU A 83 26.07 -28.07 -6.51
C LEU A 83 24.59 -27.71 -6.68
N VAL A 84 24.29 -26.67 -7.45
CA VAL A 84 22.92 -26.25 -7.79
C VAL A 84 22.74 -26.14 -9.29
N GLN A 85 21.59 -26.62 -9.77
CA GLN A 85 21.20 -26.70 -11.17
C GLN A 85 19.92 -25.92 -11.46
N THR A 86 19.04 -25.71 -10.45
CA THR A 86 17.85 -24.87 -10.59
C THR A 86 17.93 -23.57 -9.77
N LYS A 87 17.13 -22.57 -10.16
CA LYS A 87 16.96 -21.31 -9.40
C LYS A 87 16.51 -21.60 -7.95
N ARG A 88 15.65 -22.60 -7.75
CA ARG A 88 15.14 -22.98 -6.43
C ARG A 88 16.25 -23.55 -5.54
N GLU A 89 17.06 -24.49 -6.04
CA GLU A 89 18.22 -25.00 -5.32
C GLU A 89 19.21 -23.87 -4.96
N LEU A 90 19.42 -22.89 -5.84
CA LEU A 90 20.24 -21.72 -5.51
C LEU A 90 19.63 -20.86 -4.39
N GLN A 91 18.32 -20.65 -4.37
CA GLN A 91 17.63 -19.95 -3.28
C GLN A 91 17.72 -20.75 -1.96
N ASP A 92 17.44 -22.05 -2.00
CA ASP A 92 17.49 -22.94 -0.84
C ASP A 92 18.93 -23.06 -0.27
N ALA A 93 19.95 -23.12 -1.14
CA ALA A 93 21.36 -23.13 -0.74
C ALA A 93 21.85 -21.79 -0.17
N LEU A 94 21.41 -20.66 -0.75
CA LEU A 94 21.71 -19.31 -0.23
C LEU A 94 21.00 -19.03 1.10
N LEU A 95 19.86 -19.65 1.37
CA LEU A 95 19.21 -19.62 2.68
C LEU A 95 19.96 -20.50 3.67
N ALA A 96 20.30 -21.75 3.30
CA ALA A 96 21.08 -22.65 4.14
C ALA A 96 22.42 -22.02 4.57
N SER A 97 23.17 -21.38 3.66
CA SER A 97 24.45 -20.72 3.97
C SER A 97 24.34 -19.39 4.74
N GLN A 98 23.14 -19.01 5.19
CA GLN A 98 22.91 -17.95 6.19
C GLN A 98 22.66 -18.50 7.60
N TYR A 99 22.19 -19.75 7.72
CA TYR A 99 22.02 -20.46 9.00
C TYR A 99 23.25 -21.28 9.38
N ASP A 100 23.93 -21.87 8.38
CA ASP A 100 25.18 -22.58 8.55
C ASP A 100 26.34 -21.58 8.79
N GLU A 101 26.85 -21.47 10.01
CA GLU A 101 28.02 -20.61 10.36
C GLU A 101 29.38 -21.16 9.83
N ILE A 102 29.40 -21.70 8.62
CA ILE A 102 30.58 -22.32 7.99
C ILE A 102 30.75 -21.83 6.55
N ASP A 103 31.97 -21.90 6.04
CA ASP A 103 32.25 -21.51 4.65
C ASP A 103 31.64 -22.50 3.66
N CYS A 104 30.95 -21.97 2.65
CA CYS A 104 30.21 -22.76 1.68
C CYS A 104 30.46 -22.25 0.25
N VAL A 105 30.90 -23.15 -0.63
CA VAL A 105 30.99 -22.94 -2.07
C VAL A 105 29.73 -23.48 -2.73
N ILE A 106 28.89 -22.58 -3.25
CA ILE A 106 27.70 -22.90 -4.02
C ILE A 106 28.10 -22.89 -5.50
N GLU A 107 28.18 -24.06 -6.13
CA GLU A 107 28.54 -24.20 -7.54
C GLU A 107 27.27 -24.15 -8.40
N VAL A 108 27.10 -23.07 -9.17
CA VAL A 108 25.99 -22.93 -10.13
C VAL A 108 26.47 -23.43 -11.48
N LYS A 109 25.94 -24.57 -11.95
CA LYS A 109 26.32 -25.11 -13.25
C LYS A 109 25.57 -24.40 -14.39
N SER A 110 26.30 -24.05 -15.45
CA SER A 110 25.83 -23.25 -16.57
C SER A 110 26.39 -23.79 -17.91
N SER A 111 25.86 -23.31 -19.04
CA SER A 111 26.27 -23.69 -20.40
C SER A 111 26.59 -22.44 -21.22
N ILE A 112 27.70 -22.48 -21.97
CA ILE A 112 28.15 -21.40 -22.86
C ILE A 112 27.06 -21.10 -23.91
N ASP A 113 26.61 -22.12 -24.64
CA ASP A 113 25.62 -21.97 -25.72
C ASP A 113 24.24 -21.53 -25.23
N ALA A 114 23.82 -22.03 -24.06
CA ALA A 114 22.56 -21.62 -23.43
C ALA A 114 22.61 -20.13 -23.03
N ASN A 115 23.72 -19.68 -22.42
CA ASN A 115 23.92 -18.29 -22.05
C ASN A 115 24.00 -17.38 -23.29
N ALA A 116 24.76 -17.78 -24.32
CA ALA A 116 24.87 -17.03 -25.57
C ALA A 116 23.52 -16.89 -26.27
N THR A 117 22.72 -17.97 -26.31
CA THR A 117 21.36 -17.96 -26.85
C THR A 117 20.43 -17.04 -26.03
N PHE A 118 20.48 -17.14 -24.71
CA PHE A 118 19.69 -16.30 -23.79
C PHE A 118 20.03 -14.80 -23.94
N HIS A 119 21.31 -14.44 -23.94
CA HIS A 119 21.75 -13.06 -24.15
C HIS A 119 21.49 -12.55 -25.57
N SER A 120 21.58 -13.40 -26.61
CA SER A 120 21.18 -13.06 -27.97
C SER A 120 19.68 -12.74 -28.04
N ASN A 121 18.84 -13.53 -27.38
CA ASN A 121 17.40 -13.30 -27.32
C ASN A 121 17.06 -12.02 -26.52
N ILE A 122 17.71 -11.78 -25.38
CA ILE A 122 17.59 -10.50 -24.65
C ILE A 122 17.98 -9.32 -25.54
N ARG A 123 19.10 -9.40 -26.29
CA ARG A 123 19.56 -8.35 -27.19
C ARG A 123 18.52 -8.06 -28.29
N LYS A 124 17.95 -9.10 -28.91
CA LYS A 124 16.86 -8.97 -29.91
C LYS A 124 15.63 -8.30 -29.30
N PHE A 125 15.13 -8.77 -28.16
CA PHE A 125 13.97 -8.19 -27.50
C PHE A 125 14.20 -6.73 -27.06
N ALA A 126 15.39 -6.39 -26.57
CA ALA A 126 15.77 -5.02 -26.24
C ALA A 126 15.80 -4.10 -27.48
N SER A 127 16.40 -4.56 -28.59
CA SER A 127 16.39 -3.83 -29.86
C SER A 127 14.97 -3.67 -30.42
N GLN A 128 14.13 -4.71 -30.38
CA GLN A 128 12.73 -4.63 -30.79
C GLN A 128 11.94 -3.64 -29.92
N ALA A 129 12.10 -3.68 -28.60
CA ALA A 129 11.43 -2.75 -27.69
C ALA A 129 11.87 -1.30 -27.92
N SER A 130 13.16 -1.07 -28.17
CA SER A 130 13.72 0.25 -28.51
C SER A 130 13.18 0.76 -29.86
N ASN A 131 13.26 -0.05 -30.92
CA ASN A 131 12.77 0.31 -32.25
C ASN A 131 11.27 0.61 -32.26
N HIS A 132 10.48 -0.17 -31.52
CA HIS A 132 9.04 0.03 -31.36
C HIS A 132 8.72 1.34 -30.61
N ALA A 133 9.43 1.64 -29.51
CA ALA A 133 9.28 2.92 -28.81
C ALA A 133 9.70 4.11 -29.69
N PHE A 134 10.79 3.99 -30.44
CA PHE A 134 11.22 4.99 -31.40
C PHE A 134 10.19 5.20 -32.53
N SER A 135 9.55 4.13 -33.00
CA SER A 135 8.50 4.19 -34.04
C SER A 135 7.18 4.79 -33.55
N ILE A 136 6.90 4.76 -32.24
CA ILE A 136 5.79 5.52 -31.64
C ILE A 136 6.16 7.00 -31.55
N LEU A 137 7.37 7.31 -31.05
CA LEU A 137 7.85 8.69 -30.92
C LEU A 137 7.98 9.42 -32.27
N SER A 138 8.46 8.76 -33.33
CA SER A 138 8.71 9.38 -34.64
C SER A 138 7.43 9.77 -35.40
N ARG A 139 6.28 9.13 -35.12
CA ARG A 139 4.98 9.56 -35.66
C ARG A 139 4.38 10.75 -34.91
N LEU A 140 4.75 10.96 -33.64
CA LEU A 140 4.25 12.07 -32.81
C LEU A 140 4.96 13.40 -33.13
N SER A 141 6.21 13.37 -33.58
CA SER A 141 7.06 14.55 -33.77
C SER A 141 6.74 15.42 -35.00
N VAL A 142 5.70 15.10 -35.79
CA VAL A 142 5.44 15.77 -37.10
C VAL A 142 4.57 17.03 -36.97
N GLN A 143 3.72 17.13 -35.94
CA GLN A 143 2.84 18.28 -35.73
C GLN A 143 2.71 18.74 -34.27
N ASP A 144 2.99 17.88 -33.28
CA ASP A 144 2.97 18.29 -31.88
C ASP A 144 4.30 18.97 -31.48
N SER A 145 4.19 20.18 -30.91
CA SER A 145 5.28 20.79 -30.13
C SER A 145 5.42 20.03 -28.81
N ILE A 146 6.01 18.83 -28.87
CA ILE A 146 6.27 17.97 -27.71
C ILE A 146 7.03 18.81 -26.68
N SER A 147 6.39 19.05 -25.54
CA SER A 147 7.02 19.75 -24.42
C SER A 147 8.22 18.94 -23.93
N HIS A 148 9.19 19.60 -23.28
CA HIS A 148 10.33 18.91 -22.66
C HIS A 148 9.95 17.87 -21.57
N GLU A 149 8.66 17.71 -21.26
CA GLU A 149 8.10 16.77 -20.30
C GLU A 149 7.44 15.53 -20.92
N GLY A 150 7.31 15.41 -22.25
CA GLY A 150 6.85 14.17 -22.90
C GLY A 150 5.34 13.84 -22.74
N PHE A 151 4.48 14.85 -22.77
CA PHE A 151 3.01 14.69 -22.84
C PHE A 151 2.45 15.16 -24.19
N ILE A 152 1.33 14.56 -24.62
CA ILE A 152 0.64 14.88 -25.88
C ILE A 152 -0.43 15.96 -25.66
N CYS A 153 -1.32 15.76 -24.68
CA CYS A 153 -2.47 16.62 -24.43
C CYS A 153 -2.91 16.49 -22.96
N LYS A 154 -3.95 17.21 -22.53
CA LYS A 154 -4.63 16.97 -21.23
C LYS A 154 -6.09 16.58 -21.43
N ILE A 155 -6.64 15.87 -20.45
CA ILE A 155 -8.08 15.60 -20.36
C ILE A 155 -8.79 16.86 -19.87
N SER A 156 -9.64 17.45 -20.71
CA SER A 156 -10.45 18.62 -20.39
C SER A 156 -11.61 18.28 -19.45
N ARG A 157 -12.29 17.13 -19.71
CA ARG A 157 -13.42 16.62 -18.92
C ARG A 157 -13.73 15.15 -19.25
N MET A 158 -14.45 14.47 -18.36
CA MET A 158 -15.08 13.17 -18.61
C MET A 158 -16.61 13.28 -18.45
N GLU A 159 -17.37 12.48 -19.19
CA GLU A 159 -18.76 12.11 -18.89
C GLU A 159 -18.86 10.59 -18.69
N CYS A 160 -19.86 10.14 -17.91
CA CYS A 160 -20.24 8.73 -17.82
C CYS A 160 -21.75 8.59 -18.03
N SER A 161 -22.19 7.70 -18.93
CA SER A 161 -23.60 7.39 -19.18
C SER A 161 -23.88 5.94 -18.82
N ARG A 162 -24.77 5.67 -17.86
CA ARG A 162 -25.15 4.30 -17.47
C ARG A 162 -26.03 3.71 -18.56
N PHE A 163 -25.67 2.52 -19.05
CA PHE A 163 -26.47 1.77 -20.00
C PHE A 163 -27.06 0.49 -19.40
N ARG A 164 -28.15 0.01 -20.00
CA ARG A 164 -28.79 -1.27 -19.74
C ARG A 164 -29.32 -1.83 -21.07
N ILE A 165 -28.91 -3.04 -21.42
CA ILE A 165 -29.26 -3.76 -22.65
C ILE A 165 -29.87 -5.11 -22.28
N PRO A 166 -30.99 -5.57 -22.88
CA PRO A 166 -31.51 -6.91 -22.63
C PRO A 166 -30.63 -8.01 -23.26
N LEU A 167 -30.62 -9.19 -22.64
CA LEU A 167 -29.97 -10.39 -23.19
C LEU A 167 -30.99 -11.35 -23.81
N CYS A 168 -30.70 -11.84 -25.02
CA CYS A 168 -31.54 -12.78 -25.78
C CYS A 168 -31.74 -14.14 -25.08
N THR A 169 -30.84 -14.48 -24.16
CA THR A 169 -30.73 -15.75 -23.46
C THR A 169 -30.20 -15.53 -22.04
N PRO A 170 -30.47 -16.43 -21.08
CA PRO A 170 -29.90 -16.34 -19.74
C PRO A 170 -28.36 -16.35 -19.79
N PRO A 171 -27.69 -15.58 -18.90
CA PRO A 171 -26.25 -15.57 -18.79
C PRO A 171 -25.72 -16.81 -18.07
N THR A 172 -24.40 -16.83 -17.85
CA THR A 172 -23.63 -18.04 -17.56
C THR A 172 -23.50 -18.28 -16.04
N LEU A 173 -24.60 -18.62 -15.36
CA LEU A 173 -24.59 -18.86 -13.90
C LEU A 173 -25.33 -20.12 -13.41
N ASN A 174 -24.82 -20.65 -12.28
CA ASN A 174 -25.31 -21.85 -11.60
C ASN A 174 -26.53 -21.63 -10.68
N LEU A 175 -26.97 -20.37 -10.50
CA LEU A 175 -28.07 -19.99 -9.61
C LEU A 175 -29.05 -19.05 -10.33
N VAL A 176 -29.65 -19.54 -11.41
CA VAL A 176 -30.85 -18.90 -11.98
C VAL A 176 -32.04 -19.30 -11.12
N ASP A 177 -32.46 -18.40 -10.23
CA ASP A 177 -33.75 -18.51 -9.56
C ASP A 177 -34.87 -18.62 -10.61
N HIS A 178 -35.69 -19.66 -10.51
CA HIS A 178 -36.53 -20.13 -11.61
C HIS A 178 -37.69 -19.17 -12.00
N GLU A 179 -37.89 -18.09 -11.24
CA GLU A 179 -38.85 -17.03 -11.56
C GLU A 179 -38.24 -15.89 -12.42
N CYS A 180 -36.91 -15.80 -12.55
CA CYS A 180 -36.26 -14.68 -13.26
C CYS A 180 -36.26 -14.88 -14.78
N THR A 181 -37.16 -14.17 -15.47
CA THR A 181 -37.41 -14.34 -16.93
C THR A 181 -36.74 -13.30 -17.83
N LYS A 182 -35.99 -12.32 -17.29
CA LYS A 182 -35.30 -11.29 -18.08
C LYS A 182 -33.94 -10.91 -17.50
N PHE A 183 -32.91 -11.00 -18.34
CA PHE A 183 -31.52 -10.70 -17.99
C PHE A 183 -31.01 -9.48 -18.75
N TYR A 184 -30.02 -8.80 -18.17
CA TYR A 184 -29.56 -7.51 -18.67
C TYR A 184 -28.04 -7.36 -18.57
N ARG A 185 -27.45 -6.76 -19.60
CA ARG A 185 -26.10 -6.21 -19.56
C ARG A 185 -26.17 -4.76 -19.06
N GLU A 186 -25.63 -4.50 -17.88
CA GLU A 186 -25.49 -3.14 -17.33
C GLU A 186 -24.03 -2.68 -17.29
N GLY A 187 -23.81 -1.38 -17.38
CA GLY A 187 -22.49 -0.77 -17.36
C GLY A 187 -22.53 0.74 -17.58
N TYR A 188 -21.37 1.34 -17.87
CA TYR A 188 -21.20 2.77 -18.16
C TYR A 188 -20.37 2.97 -19.43
N ILE A 189 -20.84 3.87 -20.31
CA ILE A 189 -20.05 4.45 -21.40
C ILE A 189 -19.28 5.64 -20.83
N LEU A 190 -17.96 5.65 -20.97
CA LEU A 190 -17.10 6.78 -20.66
C LEU A 190 -16.85 7.61 -21.94
N SER A 191 -16.96 8.93 -21.83
CA SER A 191 -16.56 9.88 -22.88
C SER A 191 -15.48 10.81 -22.32
N LEU A 192 -14.23 10.62 -22.74
CA LEU A 192 -13.10 11.46 -22.38
C LEU A 192 -12.89 12.54 -23.44
N TYR A 193 -12.94 13.80 -23.06
CA TYR A 193 -12.73 14.95 -23.95
C TYR A 193 -11.37 15.56 -23.67
N LEU A 194 -10.56 15.75 -24.72
CA LEU A 194 -9.23 16.37 -24.64
C LEU A 194 -9.31 17.90 -24.84
N GLU A 195 -8.22 18.62 -24.55
CA GLU A 195 -8.15 20.09 -24.71
C GLU A 195 -8.24 20.57 -26.18
N ASP A 196 -8.01 19.69 -27.15
CA ASP A 196 -8.16 19.96 -28.60
C ASP A 196 -9.58 19.67 -29.15
N GLY A 197 -10.47 19.12 -28.32
CA GLY A 197 -11.80 18.67 -28.73
C GLY A 197 -11.88 17.20 -29.18
N SER A 198 -10.77 16.47 -29.25
CA SER A 198 -10.75 15.03 -29.52
C SER A 198 -11.48 14.26 -28.43
N VAL A 199 -12.19 13.20 -28.80
CA VAL A 199 -13.00 12.38 -27.88
C VAL A 199 -12.56 10.92 -27.92
N GLY A 200 -12.28 10.35 -26.75
CA GLY A 200 -12.09 8.92 -26.57
C GLY A 200 -13.29 8.29 -25.88
N LEU A 201 -13.66 7.08 -26.31
CA LEU A 201 -14.78 6.31 -25.77
C LEU A 201 -14.27 5.05 -25.07
N GLY A 202 -14.86 4.70 -23.93
CA GLY A 202 -14.53 3.49 -23.19
C GLY A 202 -15.77 2.84 -22.58
N GLU A 203 -15.71 1.53 -22.35
CA GLU A 203 -16.79 0.75 -21.74
C GLU A 203 -16.35 0.22 -20.36
N VAL A 204 -17.15 0.49 -19.33
CA VAL A 204 -16.99 -0.04 -17.97
C VAL A 204 -18.23 -0.86 -17.64
N ALA A 205 -18.16 -2.16 -17.89
CA ALA A 205 -19.30 -3.06 -17.82
C ALA A 205 -18.97 -4.28 -16.96
N PRO A 206 -19.27 -4.26 -15.64
CA PRO A 206 -19.06 -5.42 -14.79
C PRO A 206 -20.04 -6.53 -15.17
N PHE A 207 -19.66 -7.76 -14.96
CA PHE A 207 -20.55 -8.91 -15.14
C PHE A 207 -20.29 -9.94 -14.05
N GLU A 208 -21.14 -10.96 -13.91
CA GLU A 208 -21.18 -11.91 -12.78
C GLU A 208 -19.82 -12.53 -12.40
N ILE A 209 -18.88 -12.64 -13.35
CA ILE A 209 -17.50 -13.10 -13.16
C ILE A 209 -16.56 -12.07 -12.47
N HIS A 210 -17.01 -10.83 -12.26
CA HIS A 210 -16.26 -9.76 -11.61
C HIS A 210 -16.66 -9.66 -10.14
N ARG A 211 -15.70 -9.42 -9.25
CA ARG A 211 -15.95 -9.12 -7.83
C ARG A 211 -16.31 -7.65 -7.61
N GLU A 212 -17.11 -7.07 -8.52
CA GLU A 212 -17.36 -5.62 -8.63
C GLU A 212 -18.87 -5.34 -8.71
N SER A 213 -19.40 -4.55 -7.79
CA SER A 213 -20.78 -4.05 -7.91
C SER A 213 -20.86 -2.76 -8.72
N LEU A 214 -21.97 -2.55 -9.42
CA LEU A 214 -22.27 -1.29 -10.14
C LEU A 214 -22.17 -0.04 -9.24
N LEU A 215 -22.40 -0.19 -7.93
CA LEU A 215 -22.30 0.89 -6.95
C LEU A 215 -20.84 1.26 -6.62
N GLU A 216 -19.93 0.29 -6.60
CA GLU A 216 -18.49 0.54 -6.42
C GLU A 216 -17.90 1.24 -7.64
N ILE A 217 -18.32 0.79 -8.82
CA ILE A 217 -17.99 1.39 -10.10
C ILE A 217 -18.51 2.82 -10.19
N GLU A 218 -19.77 3.08 -9.84
CA GLU A 218 -20.32 4.45 -9.84
C GLU A 218 -19.47 5.39 -8.96
N GLN A 219 -19.02 4.92 -7.81
CA GLN A 219 -18.20 5.70 -6.87
C GLN A 219 -16.76 5.92 -7.37
N GLN A 220 -16.13 4.91 -7.98
CA GLN A 220 -14.84 5.09 -8.65
C GLN A 220 -14.93 6.00 -9.88
N LEU A 221 -16.04 5.94 -10.63
CA LEU A 221 -16.28 6.85 -11.75
C LEU A 221 -16.51 8.30 -11.27
N ILE A 222 -17.23 8.52 -10.17
CA ILE A 222 -17.37 9.87 -9.57
C ILE A 222 -16.04 10.40 -9.02
N PHE A 223 -15.19 9.54 -8.46
CA PHE A 223 -13.81 9.88 -8.11
C PHE A 223 -13.01 10.31 -9.35
N LEU A 224 -13.01 9.50 -10.41
CA LEU A 224 -12.29 9.75 -11.67
C LEU A 224 -12.82 10.99 -12.41
N LEU A 225 -14.13 11.27 -12.38
CA LEU A 225 -14.75 12.50 -12.91
C LEU A 225 -14.11 13.76 -12.31
N HIS A 226 -13.60 13.69 -11.07
CA HIS A 226 -12.88 14.79 -10.45
C HIS A 226 -11.38 14.77 -10.80
N VAL A 227 -10.71 13.63 -10.62
CA VAL A 227 -9.24 13.53 -10.65
C VAL A 227 -8.66 13.55 -12.06
N LEU A 228 -9.40 13.06 -13.07
CA LEU A 228 -8.94 13.12 -14.47
C LEU A 228 -8.91 14.54 -15.05
N LYS A 229 -9.60 15.51 -14.44
CA LYS A 229 -9.70 16.87 -14.99
C LYS A 229 -8.34 17.59 -14.94
N GLY A 230 -7.75 17.83 -16.11
CA GLY A 230 -6.44 18.44 -16.28
C GLY A 230 -5.26 17.45 -16.29
N ALA A 231 -5.51 16.14 -16.14
CA ALA A 231 -4.46 15.12 -16.17
C ALA A 231 -3.75 15.08 -17.54
N LYS A 232 -2.41 15.02 -17.53
CA LYS A 232 -1.56 15.03 -18.73
C LYS A 232 -1.48 13.63 -19.33
N ILE A 233 -1.88 13.45 -20.59
CA ILE A 233 -1.74 12.18 -21.32
C ILE A 233 -0.31 12.06 -21.83
N SER A 234 0.42 11.03 -21.36
CA SER A 234 1.80 10.76 -21.82
C SER A 234 1.82 10.06 -23.19
N CYS A 235 2.82 10.37 -24.01
CA CYS A 235 3.07 9.68 -25.27
C CYS A 235 3.43 8.19 -25.12
N PHE A 236 3.86 7.76 -23.93
CA PHE A 236 4.31 6.40 -23.67
C PHE A 236 3.17 5.41 -23.36
N LEU A 237 1.93 5.87 -23.18
CA LEU A 237 0.79 5.02 -22.82
C LEU A 237 0.53 3.83 -23.78
N PRO A 238 0.63 3.98 -25.12
CA PRO A 238 0.41 2.87 -26.05
C PRO A 238 1.44 1.72 -25.97
N LEU A 239 2.53 1.86 -25.19
CA LEU A 239 3.55 0.82 -25.07
C LEU A 239 3.08 -0.44 -24.32
N LEU A 240 2.03 -0.33 -23.48
CA LEU A 240 1.47 -1.42 -22.66
C LEU A 240 2.55 -2.22 -21.90
N LYS A 241 3.40 -1.48 -21.17
CA LYS A 241 4.64 -1.98 -20.52
C LYS A 241 4.83 -1.38 -19.11
N GLY A 242 3.75 -1.24 -18.35
CA GLY A 242 3.73 -0.51 -17.06
C GLY A 242 3.55 1.00 -17.24
N SER A 243 3.26 1.44 -18.47
CA SER A 243 3.02 2.82 -18.87
C SER A 243 1.70 3.35 -18.30
N PHE A 244 0.61 2.57 -18.36
CA PHE A 244 -0.67 2.95 -17.74
C PHE A 244 -0.59 2.89 -16.22
N SER A 245 0.03 1.85 -15.67
CA SER A 245 0.23 1.70 -14.22
C SER A 245 1.06 2.87 -13.64
N SER A 246 2.18 3.22 -14.29
CA SER A 246 2.98 4.40 -13.94
C SER A 246 2.19 5.71 -14.08
N TRP A 247 1.36 5.84 -15.12
CA TRP A 247 0.55 7.04 -15.33
C TRP A 247 -0.56 7.21 -14.29
N ILE A 248 -1.29 6.13 -13.96
CA ILE A 248 -2.31 6.09 -12.91
C ILE A 248 -1.72 6.57 -11.59
N TRP A 249 -0.57 6.01 -11.18
CA TRP A 249 0.14 6.44 -9.98
C TRP A 249 0.52 7.92 -10.06
N ASN A 250 1.29 8.31 -11.08
CA ASN A 250 1.93 9.63 -11.15
C ASN A 250 1.00 10.81 -11.52
N ASN A 251 -0.18 10.57 -12.10
CA ASN A 251 -1.14 11.63 -12.47
C ASN A 251 -2.43 11.59 -11.64
N LEU A 252 -2.84 10.43 -11.12
CA LEU A 252 -4.09 10.30 -10.35
C LEU A 252 -3.84 10.15 -8.84
N GLY A 253 -2.60 9.83 -8.42
CA GLY A 253 -2.25 9.68 -7.00
C GLY A 253 -2.96 8.50 -6.34
N VAL A 254 -3.15 7.40 -7.08
CA VAL A 254 -3.74 6.15 -6.54
C VAL A 254 -2.92 4.94 -7.00
N PRO A 255 -2.74 3.91 -6.15
CA PRO A 255 -2.12 2.65 -6.57
C PRO A 255 -2.90 1.99 -7.73
N PRO A 256 -2.24 1.50 -8.80
CA PRO A 256 -2.93 0.95 -9.97
C PRO A 256 -3.77 -0.32 -9.72
N CYS A 257 -3.52 -1.04 -8.62
CA CYS A 257 -4.33 -2.17 -8.15
C CYS A 257 -5.61 -1.74 -7.41
N SER A 258 -5.75 -0.45 -7.05
CA SER A 258 -6.91 0.08 -6.33
C SER A 258 -7.99 0.66 -7.26
N ILE A 259 -7.73 0.77 -8.56
CA ILE A 259 -8.77 0.96 -9.58
C ILE A 259 -9.33 -0.41 -9.94
N LEU A 260 -10.66 -0.56 -9.87
CA LEU A 260 -11.32 -1.83 -10.17
C LEU A 260 -11.05 -2.29 -11.62
N PRO A 261 -10.91 -3.61 -11.87
CA PRO A 261 -10.60 -4.13 -13.20
C PRO A 261 -11.47 -3.59 -14.35
N SER A 262 -12.80 -3.59 -14.20
CA SER A 262 -13.69 -3.08 -15.27
C SER A 262 -13.53 -1.57 -15.49
N VAL A 263 -13.37 -0.79 -14.40
CA VAL A 263 -13.13 0.66 -14.44
C VAL A 263 -11.81 0.97 -15.13
N ARG A 264 -10.76 0.21 -14.79
CA ARG A 264 -9.44 0.34 -15.40
C ARG A 264 -9.49 -0.02 -16.89
N CYS A 265 -10.23 -1.05 -17.28
CA CYS A 265 -10.40 -1.41 -18.69
C CYS A 265 -11.04 -0.28 -19.49
N GLY A 266 -12.16 0.29 -19.02
CA GLY A 266 -12.80 1.41 -19.70
C GLY A 266 -11.96 2.69 -19.71
N LEU A 267 -11.17 2.95 -18.66
CA LEU A 267 -10.25 4.09 -18.60
C LEU A 267 -9.09 3.94 -19.61
N GLU A 268 -8.43 2.78 -19.67
CA GLU A 268 -7.39 2.49 -20.66
C GLU A 268 -7.98 2.53 -22.10
N MET A 269 -9.17 1.96 -22.31
CA MET A 269 -9.91 2.01 -23.59
C MET A 269 -10.16 3.45 -24.05
N GLY A 270 -10.71 4.27 -23.15
CA GLY A 270 -11.03 5.68 -23.42
C GLY A 270 -9.78 6.48 -23.76
N ILE A 271 -8.67 6.28 -23.04
CA ILE A 271 -7.44 7.02 -23.30
C ILE A 271 -6.78 6.58 -24.62
N LEU A 272 -6.73 5.28 -24.92
CA LEU A 272 -6.22 4.78 -26.20
C LEU A 272 -7.05 5.30 -27.38
N ASN A 273 -8.39 5.28 -27.26
CA ASN A 273 -9.28 5.83 -28.28
C ASN A 273 -9.16 7.36 -28.41
N ALA A 274 -8.90 8.10 -27.33
CA ALA A 274 -8.65 9.54 -27.39
C ALA A 274 -7.34 9.87 -28.13
N ILE A 275 -6.28 9.08 -27.90
CA ILE A 275 -4.99 9.22 -28.60
C ILE A 275 -5.17 8.90 -30.10
N ALA A 276 -5.86 7.81 -30.43
CA ALA A 276 -6.15 7.45 -31.82
C ALA A 276 -6.99 8.53 -32.54
N ALA A 277 -8.02 9.05 -31.88
CA ALA A 277 -8.86 10.13 -32.42
C ALA A 277 -8.04 11.40 -32.72
N ARG A 278 -7.19 11.86 -31.78
CA ARG A 278 -6.29 13.01 -31.99
C ARG A 278 -5.33 12.80 -33.17
N GLN A 279 -4.83 11.58 -33.35
CA GLN A 279 -3.92 11.21 -34.43
C GLN A 279 -4.61 11.01 -35.78
N GLY A 280 -5.96 11.03 -35.85
CA GLY A 280 -6.70 10.59 -37.03
C GLY A 280 -6.45 9.11 -37.38
N SER A 281 -6.02 8.31 -36.41
CA SER A 281 -5.54 6.94 -36.57
C SER A 281 -6.51 5.92 -35.97
N SER A 282 -6.09 4.66 -35.87
CA SER A 282 -6.83 3.58 -35.22
C SER A 282 -6.10 3.11 -33.96
N LEU A 283 -6.83 2.52 -33.01
CA LEU A 283 -6.23 1.98 -31.78
C LEU A 283 -5.12 0.96 -32.10
N LEU A 284 -5.27 0.16 -33.16
CA LEU A 284 -4.19 -0.71 -33.64
C LEU A 284 -2.94 0.08 -34.06
N ASN A 285 -3.10 1.13 -34.86
CA ASN A 285 -1.97 1.95 -35.33
C ASN A 285 -1.32 2.76 -34.20
N THR A 286 -2.08 3.11 -33.15
CA THR A 286 -1.57 3.72 -31.92
C THR A 286 -0.75 2.72 -31.08
N LEU A 287 -1.22 1.46 -30.93
CA LEU A 287 -0.51 0.40 -30.19
C LEU A 287 0.69 -0.18 -30.95
N GLN A 288 0.60 -0.29 -32.27
CA GLN A 288 1.69 -0.76 -33.14
C GLN A 288 1.70 0.06 -34.44
N PRO A 289 2.47 1.16 -34.47
CA PRO A 289 2.71 1.91 -35.69
C PRO A 289 3.28 1.02 -36.79
N GLN A 290 2.72 1.13 -37.99
CA GLN A 290 3.36 0.61 -39.20
C GLN A 290 4.70 1.34 -39.38
N ILE A 291 5.77 0.61 -39.71
CA ILE A 291 7.00 1.20 -40.24
C ILE A 291 6.77 1.31 -41.75
N ASP A 292 6.74 2.54 -42.27
CA ASP A 292 6.54 2.79 -43.71
C ASP A 292 7.80 2.41 -44.50
N GLU A 293 7.88 1.17 -44.98
CA GLU A 293 8.79 0.82 -46.08
C GLU A 293 8.35 -0.46 -46.84
N GLY A 294 8.04 -0.30 -48.14
CA GLY A 294 8.03 -1.35 -49.17
C GLY A 294 6.94 -2.45 -49.12
N ASP A 295 6.76 -3.12 -47.98
CA ASP A 295 6.13 -4.44 -47.93
C ASP A 295 4.59 -4.40 -47.85
N LYS A 296 3.96 -4.33 -49.03
CA LYS A 296 2.50 -4.52 -49.21
C LYS A 296 2.06 -5.99 -49.21
N SER A 297 2.84 -6.93 -48.65
CA SER A 297 2.38 -8.32 -48.51
C SER A 297 1.21 -8.40 -47.52
N GLY A 298 0.07 -8.93 -47.99
CA GLY A 298 -1.24 -8.82 -47.35
C GLY A 298 -1.36 -9.48 -45.98
N ARG A 299 -0.88 -8.81 -44.93
CA ARG A 299 -1.27 -9.11 -43.54
C ARG A 299 -2.75 -8.79 -43.38
N SER A 300 -3.55 -9.79 -43.04
CA SER A 300 -4.99 -9.62 -42.87
C SER A 300 -5.28 -8.73 -41.66
N SER A 301 -5.85 -7.55 -41.88
CA SER A 301 -6.34 -6.65 -40.82
C SER A 301 -7.67 -7.12 -40.23
N LYS A 302 -7.82 -8.45 -40.05
CA LYS A 302 -9.04 -9.12 -39.61
C LYS A 302 -8.71 -10.17 -38.55
N VAL A 303 -9.65 -10.38 -37.64
CA VAL A 303 -9.53 -11.35 -36.54
C VAL A 303 -10.63 -12.39 -36.70
N LYS A 304 -10.28 -13.68 -36.65
CA LYS A 304 -11.26 -14.76 -36.68
C LYS A 304 -12.05 -14.81 -35.38
N ILE A 305 -13.34 -15.08 -35.48
CA ILE A 305 -14.23 -15.12 -34.33
C ILE A 305 -14.57 -16.58 -34.02
N CYS A 306 -14.55 -16.92 -32.73
CA CYS A 306 -15.05 -18.20 -32.23
C CYS A 306 -16.53 -18.03 -31.89
N ALA A 307 -17.39 -18.88 -32.46
CA ALA A 307 -18.80 -18.91 -32.10
C ALA A 307 -18.97 -19.45 -30.68
N LEU A 308 -19.89 -18.87 -29.91
CA LEU A 308 -20.32 -19.40 -28.63
C LEU A 308 -21.66 -20.15 -28.82
N LEU A 309 -21.69 -21.41 -28.41
CA LEU A 309 -22.87 -22.27 -28.45
C LEU A 309 -23.15 -22.83 -27.05
N ASP A 310 -24.40 -22.79 -26.62
CA ASP A 310 -24.82 -23.44 -25.36
C ASP A 310 -25.22 -24.89 -25.62
N SER A 311 -25.05 -25.77 -24.63
CA SER A 311 -25.35 -27.19 -24.75
C SER A 311 -26.75 -27.55 -24.26
N ASN A 312 -27.76 -26.71 -24.55
CA ASN A 312 -29.16 -26.99 -24.22
C ASN A 312 -29.85 -27.86 -25.29
N GLY A 313 -30.78 -28.75 -24.89
CA GLY A 313 -31.51 -29.65 -25.80
C GLY A 313 -30.90 -31.07 -25.89
N THR A 314 -31.19 -31.80 -26.97
CA THR A 314 -30.57 -33.11 -27.25
C THR A 314 -29.19 -32.95 -27.92
N PRO A 315 -28.31 -33.97 -27.86
CA PRO A 315 -27.02 -33.96 -28.59
C PRO A 315 -27.16 -33.65 -30.08
N LEU A 316 -28.22 -34.13 -30.72
CA LEU A 316 -28.48 -33.92 -32.15
C LEU A 316 -28.92 -32.49 -32.47
N GLU A 317 -29.75 -31.86 -31.62
CA GLU A 317 -30.14 -30.45 -31.78
C GLU A 317 -28.94 -29.51 -31.62
N VAL A 318 -28.08 -29.75 -30.62
CA VAL A 318 -26.83 -28.99 -30.45
C VAL A 318 -25.89 -29.22 -31.64
N ALA A 319 -25.81 -30.44 -32.17
CA ALA A 319 -25.01 -30.74 -33.36
C ALA A 319 -25.53 -30.04 -34.62
N TYR A 320 -26.84 -29.97 -34.84
CA TYR A 320 -27.41 -29.17 -35.94
C TYR A 320 -27.15 -27.67 -35.77
N ALA A 321 -27.25 -27.13 -34.56
CA ALA A 321 -26.89 -25.74 -34.29
C ALA A 321 -25.39 -25.46 -34.57
N ALA A 322 -24.51 -26.40 -34.22
CA ALA A 322 -23.09 -26.32 -34.54
C ALA A 322 -22.84 -26.38 -36.06
N THR A 323 -23.53 -27.26 -36.81
CA THR A 323 -23.46 -27.30 -38.27
C THR A 323 -23.88 -25.98 -38.90
N GLY A 324 -24.98 -25.36 -38.44
CA GLY A 324 -25.42 -24.05 -38.93
C GLY A 324 -24.36 -22.95 -38.77
N LEU A 325 -23.64 -22.93 -37.64
CA LEU A 325 -22.52 -22.01 -37.43
C LEU A 325 -21.35 -22.27 -38.40
N VAL A 326 -21.06 -23.52 -38.74
CA VAL A 326 -20.06 -23.85 -39.78
C VAL A 326 -20.52 -23.39 -41.17
N GLU A 327 -21.81 -23.56 -41.49
CA GLU A 327 -22.40 -23.11 -42.75
C GLU A 327 -22.39 -21.57 -42.89
N GLU A 328 -22.64 -20.83 -41.80
CA GLU A 328 -22.44 -19.37 -41.73
C GLU A 328 -20.98 -18.95 -42.01
N GLY A 329 -20.01 -19.79 -41.64
CA GLY A 329 -18.58 -19.60 -41.90
C GLY A 329 -17.69 -19.53 -40.65
N PHE A 330 -18.14 -19.98 -39.48
CA PHE A 330 -17.28 -20.08 -38.30
C PHE A 330 -16.30 -21.26 -38.42
N THR A 331 -15.01 -21.00 -38.19
CA THR A 331 -13.95 -22.05 -38.19
C THR A 331 -13.68 -22.62 -36.79
N ALA A 332 -14.24 -22.02 -35.75
CA ALA A 332 -14.06 -22.44 -34.36
C ALA A 332 -15.34 -22.26 -33.55
N ILE A 333 -15.71 -23.26 -32.75
CA ILE A 333 -16.91 -23.26 -31.90
C ILE A 333 -16.50 -23.60 -30.47
N LYS A 334 -16.93 -22.76 -29.51
CA LYS A 334 -16.84 -23.04 -28.08
C LYS A 334 -18.21 -23.46 -27.55
N LEU A 335 -18.30 -24.68 -27.05
CA LEU A 335 -19.49 -25.20 -26.37
C LEU A 335 -19.33 -25.06 -24.86
N LYS A 336 -20.38 -24.58 -24.19
CA LYS A 336 -20.46 -24.68 -22.73
C LYS A 336 -20.81 -26.12 -22.32
N VAL A 337 -20.16 -26.63 -21.29
CA VAL A 337 -20.38 -27.97 -20.70
C VAL A 337 -20.55 -27.85 -19.18
N ALA A 338 -20.66 -28.96 -18.45
CA ALA A 338 -20.90 -28.99 -17.01
C ALA A 338 -22.24 -28.34 -16.60
N ARG A 339 -23.29 -28.63 -17.38
CA ARG A 339 -24.67 -28.09 -17.23
C ARG A 339 -25.76 -29.16 -17.25
N ARG A 340 -25.41 -30.39 -17.63
CA ARG A 340 -26.33 -31.52 -17.76
C ARG A 340 -26.28 -32.39 -16.50
N GLY A 341 -27.11 -33.43 -16.45
CA GLY A 341 -27.18 -34.38 -15.33
C GLY A 341 -25.95 -35.28 -15.13
N GLY A 342 -24.76 -34.87 -15.58
CA GLY A 342 -23.49 -35.58 -15.35
C GLY A 342 -22.51 -35.51 -16.54
N PRO A 343 -21.20 -35.73 -16.30
CA PRO A 343 -20.13 -35.68 -17.31
C PRO A 343 -20.41 -36.46 -18.59
N ILE A 344 -20.98 -37.67 -18.47
CA ILE A 344 -21.34 -38.56 -19.59
C ILE A 344 -22.32 -37.86 -20.56
N HIS A 345 -23.28 -37.08 -20.03
CA HIS A 345 -24.28 -36.40 -20.84
C HIS A 345 -23.71 -35.19 -21.60
N ASP A 346 -22.73 -34.49 -21.03
CA ASP A 346 -21.98 -33.44 -21.74
C ASP A 346 -21.07 -34.07 -22.81
N ALA A 347 -20.35 -35.15 -22.49
CA ALA A 347 -19.46 -35.83 -23.44
C ALA A 347 -20.20 -36.35 -24.69
N ALA A 348 -21.42 -36.90 -24.52
CA ALA A 348 -22.26 -37.36 -25.63
C ALA A 348 -22.64 -36.23 -26.61
N VAL A 349 -22.80 -34.99 -26.13
CA VAL A 349 -22.99 -33.82 -27.01
C VAL A 349 -21.75 -33.55 -27.83
N ILE A 350 -20.57 -33.53 -27.19
CA ILE A 350 -19.30 -33.23 -27.85
C ILE A 350 -18.96 -34.28 -28.92
N GLN A 351 -19.24 -35.55 -28.66
CA GLN A 351 -19.09 -36.64 -29.62
C GLN A 351 -19.97 -36.46 -30.86
N GLU A 352 -21.27 -36.19 -30.68
CA GLU A 352 -22.22 -36.01 -31.81
C GLU A 352 -21.95 -34.71 -32.59
N VAL A 353 -21.59 -33.63 -31.90
CA VAL A 353 -21.14 -32.37 -32.50
C VAL A 353 -19.89 -32.60 -33.36
N ARG A 354 -18.84 -33.23 -32.81
CA ARG A 354 -17.59 -33.51 -33.57
C ARG A 354 -17.86 -34.39 -34.79
N LYS A 355 -18.73 -35.40 -34.65
CA LYS A 355 -19.18 -36.28 -35.74
C LYS A 355 -19.90 -35.53 -36.86
N MET A 356 -20.68 -34.50 -36.54
CA MET A 356 -21.41 -33.68 -37.51
C MET A 356 -20.58 -32.55 -38.14
N VAL A 357 -19.71 -31.87 -37.37
CA VAL A 357 -18.91 -30.75 -37.90
C VAL A 357 -17.58 -31.18 -38.54
N GLY A 358 -17.10 -32.40 -38.27
CA GLY A 358 -15.83 -32.92 -38.77
C GLY A 358 -14.59 -32.35 -38.06
N CYS A 359 -13.42 -32.98 -38.25
CA CYS A 359 -12.19 -32.67 -37.50
C CYS A 359 -11.51 -31.34 -37.90
N GLN A 360 -11.91 -30.73 -39.02
CA GLN A 360 -11.36 -29.47 -39.53
C GLN A 360 -11.89 -28.20 -38.83
N ILE A 361 -12.88 -28.34 -37.96
CA ILE A 361 -13.43 -27.26 -37.13
C ILE A 361 -12.77 -27.30 -35.75
N GLU A 362 -12.23 -26.17 -35.30
CA GLU A 362 -11.60 -26.07 -33.99
C GLU A 362 -12.67 -26.11 -32.90
N LEU A 363 -12.68 -27.18 -32.11
CA LEU A 363 -13.72 -27.43 -31.11
C LEU A 363 -13.16 -27.19 -29.71
N ARG A 364 -13.78 -26.25 -28.98
CA ARG A 364 -13.44 -25.90 -27.61
C ARG A 364 -14.61 -26.24 -26.71
N VAL A 365 -14.33 -26.62 -25.48
CA VAL A 365 -15.36 -26.82 -24.45
C VAL A 365 -14.98 -26.08 -23.19
N ASP A 366 -15.97 -25.63 -22.43
CA ASP A 366 -15.80 -24.66 -21.35
C ASP A 366 -16.73 -25.00 -20.19
N ALA A 367 -16.13 -25.35 -19.06
CA ALA A 367 -16.80 -25.91 -17.89
C ALA A 367 -16.97 -24.90 -16.74
N ASN A 368 -16.39 -23.70 -16.84
CA ASN A 368 -16.40 -22.64 -15.81
C ASN A 368 -16.15 -23.16 -14.38
N ARG A 369 -15.19 -24.09 -14.22
CA ARG A 369 -14.86 -24.74 -12.94
C ARG A 369 -16.00 -25.53 -12.27
N ASN A 370 -17.04 -25.96 -12.99
CA ASN A 370 -18.19 -26.63 -12.37
C ASN A 370 -17.92 -28.07 -11.88
N TRP A 371 -17.06 -28.85 -12.57
CA TRP A 371 -16.81 -30.25 -12.22
C TRP A 371 -15.82 -30.43 -11.06
N THR A 372 -16.05 -31.46 -10.24
CA THR A 372 -15.00 -32.04 -9.39
C THR A 372 -13.88 -32.66 -10.25
N PHE A 373 -12.73 -32.97 -9.64
CA PHE A 373 -11.62 -33.59 -10.36
C PHE A 373 -12.02 -34.93 -10.99
N GLU A 374 -12.77 -35.75 -10.25
CA GLU A 374 -13.26 -37.06 -10.69
C GLU A 374 -14.22 -36.94 -11.88
N GLU A 375 -15.17 -36.01 -11.83
CA GLU A 375 -16.13 -35.72 -12.91
C GLU A 375 -15.43 -35.20 -14.18
N ALA A 376 -14.45 -34.32 -14.02
CA ALA A 376 -13.66 -33.81 -15.14
C ALA A 376 -12.87 -34.93 -15.83
N ILE A 377 -12.27 -35.85 -15.06
CA ILE A 377 -11.58 -37.03 -15.58
C ILE A 377 -12.55 -38.00 -16.26
N GLU A 378 -13.77 -38.18 -15.73
CA GLU A 378 -14.83 -38.96 -16.39
C GLU A 378 -15.16 -38.36 -17.77
N PHE A 379 -15.51 -37.06 -17.85
CA PHE A 379 -15.74 -36.36 -19.12
C PHE A 379 -14.55 -36.53 -20.07
N GLY A 380 -13.34 -36.27 -19.57
CA GLY A 380 -12.10 -36.38 -20.33
C GLY A 380 -11.87 -37.76 -20.95
N SER A 381 -12.26 -38.83 -20.25
CA SER A 381 -12.14 -40.20 -20.77
C SER A 381 -12.99 -40.45 -22.02
N PHE A 382 -14.16 -39.81 -22.14
CA PHE A 382 -15.09 -39.96 -23.27
C PHE A 382 -14.79 -39.02 -24.44
N VAL A 383 -14.16 -37.86 -24.21
CA VAL A 383 -13.87 -36.87 -25.27
C VAL A 383 -12.42 -36.91 -25.80
N LYS A 384 -11.59 -37.85 -25.33
CA LYS A 384 -10.16 -37.93 -25.70
C LYS A 384 -9.91 -37.98 -27.21
N ASP A 385 -10.71 -38.77 -27.94
CA ASP A 385 -10.61 -38.91 -29.39
C ASP A 385 -11.38 -37.83 -30.18
N CYS A 386 -12.04 -36.89 -29.50
CA CYS A 386 -12.82 -35.82 -30.14
C CYS A 386 -11.96 -34.65 -30.67
N ASN A 387 -10.63 -34.74 -30.59
CA ASN A 387 -9.68 -33.71 -31.07
C ASN A 387 -10.08 -32.29 -30.62
N LEU A 388 -10.19 -32.08 -29.31
CA LEU A 388 -10.50 -30.77 -28.75
C LEU A 388 -9.27 -29.86 -28.81
N GLN A 389 -9.47 -28.59 -29.19
CA GLN A 389 -8.40 -27.59 -29.17
C GLN A 389 -7.98 -27.28 -27.72
N TYR A 390 -8.96 -27.20 -26.82
CA TYR A 390 -8.76 -27.20 -25.36
C TYR A 390 -10.07 -27.42 -24.60
N ILE A 391 -9.93 -27.78 -23.32
CA ILE A 391 -10.95 -27.65 -22.27
C ILE A 391 -10.62 -26.40 -21.44
N GLU A 392 -11.56 -25.47 -21.34
CA GLU A 392 -11.43 -24.24 -20.56
C GLU A 392 -11.90 -24.50 -19.11
N GLU A 393 -10.98 -24.31 -18.16
CA GLU A 393 -11.21 -24.38 -16.70
C GLU A 393 -12.00 -25.62 -16.23
N PRO A 394 -11.40 -26.83 -16.38
CA PRO A 394 -12.11 -28.11 -16.22
C PRO A 394 -12.53 -28.47 -14.79
N VAL A 395 -11.99 -27.84 -13.75
CA VAL A 395 -12.11 -28.31 -12.35
C VAL A 395 -12.35 -27.17 -11.35
N GLN A 396 -13.06 -27.48 -10.27
CA GLN A 396 -13.36 -26.56 -9.15
C GLN A 396 -12.12 -25.94 -8.49
N ASP A 397 -11.08 -26.74 -8.21
CA ASP A 397 -9.81 -26.27 -7.61
C ASP A 397 -8.72 -26.09 -8.67
N GLU A 398 -8.17 -24.87 -8.77
CA GLU A 398 -7.07 -24.53 -9.66
C GLU A 398 -5.72 -25.20 -9.33
N ASN A 399 -5.62 -25.86 -8.19
CA ASN A 399 -4.49 -26.72 -7.86
C ASN A 399 -4.57 -28.07 -8.58
N ASP A 400 -5.79 -28.57 -8.86
CA ASP A 400 -6.01 -29.82 -9.58
C ASP A 400 -5.91 -29.67 -11.11
N ILE A 401 -5.82 -28.45 -11.67
CA ILE A 401 -5.69 -28.21 -13.12
C ILE A 401 -4.47 -28.92 -13.73
N ILE A 402 -3.31 -28.88 -13.08
CA ILE A 402 -2.08 -29.50 -13.61
C ILE A 402 -2.19 -31.03 -13.57
N LYS A 403 -2.65 -31.56 -12.44
CA LYS A 403 -2.99 -32.98 -12.24
C LYS A 403 -4.03 -33.46 -13.27
N PHE A 404 -5.02 -32.64 -13.62
CA PHE A 404 -5.97 -32.97 -14.68
C PHE A 404 -5.29 -33.09 -16.05
N CYS A 405 -4.36 -32.18 -16.40
CA CYS A 405 -3.56 -32.30 -17.61
C CYS A 405 -2.74 -33.60 -17.65
N GLU A 406 -2.10 -33.95 -16.53
CA GLU A 406 -1.26 -35.15 -16.39
C GLU A 406 -2.06 -36.45 -16.51
N TYR A 407 -3.23 -36.54 -15.89
CA TYR A 407 -4.06 -37.75 -15.89
C TYR A 407 -4.89 -37.92 -17.17
N SER A 408 -5.48 -36.85 -17.71
CA SER A 408 -6.30 -36.93 -18.93
C SER A 408 -5.43 -36.95 -20.21
N GLY A 409 -4.31 -36.23 -20.22
CA GLY A 409 -3.56 -35.90 -21.42
C GLY A 409 -4.26 -34.92 -22.36
N LEU A 410 -5.31 -34.23 -21.90
CA LEU A 410 -6.08 -33.27 -22.71
C LEU A 410 -5.49 -31.86 -22.65
N PRO A 411 -5.57 -31.08 -23.75
CA PRO A 411 -5.19 -29.68 -23.76
C PRO A 411 -6.14 -28.83 -22.91
N VAL A 412 -5.60 -27.90 -22.13
CA VAL A 412 -6.35 -27.04 -21.21
C VAL A 412 -6.11 -25.55 -21.49
N ALA A 413 -7.15 -24.75 -21.28
CA ALA A 413 -7.09 -23.29 -21.23
C ALA A 413 -7.46 -22.75 -19.85
N LEU A 414 -6.86 -21.61 -19.49
CA LEU A 414 -7.14 -20.88 -18.25
C LEU A 414 -7.97 -19.62 -18.52
N ASP A 415 -8.96 -19.33 -17.68
CA ASP A 415 -9.85 -18.17 -17.74
C ASP A 415 -10.07 -17.60 -16.31
N GLU A 416 -10.93 -18.22 -15.50
CA GLU A 416 -11.16 -17.78 -14.10
C GLU A 416 -9.87 -17.83 -13.25
N THR A 417 -8.94 -18.76 -13.52
CA THR A 417 -7.61 -18.80 -12.88
C THR A 417 -6.77 -17.56 -13.15
N ILE A 418 -6.98 -16.88 -14.28
CA ILE A 418 -6.24 -15.67 -14.62
C ILE A 418 -6.97 -14.43 -14.10
N GLY A 419 -8.31 -14.44 -14.12
CA GLY A 419 -9.12 -13.38 -13.51
C GLY A 419 -8.90 -13.19 -12.01
N SER A 420 -8.48 -14.25 -11.30
CA SER A 420 -8.13 -14.16 -9.86
C SER A 420 -6.78 -13.47 -9.58
N ILE A 421 -5.92 -13.31 -10.60
CA ILE A 421 -4.51 -12.91 -10.44
C ILE A 421 -4.34 -11.39 -10.60
N GLN A 422 -4.72 -10.65 -9.56
CA GLN A 422 -4.63 -9.18 -9.52
C GLN A 422 -3.23 -8.64 -9.15
N GLU A 423 -2.40 -9.43 -8.44
CA GLU A 423 -1.06 -9.04 -7.98
C GLU A 423 -0.02 -10.14 -8.24
N ASN A 424 1.24 -9.75 -8.47
CA ASN A 424 2.37 -10.62 -8.84
C ASN A 424 2.06 -11.56 -10.03
N THR A 425 1.43 -11.01 -11.08
CA THR A 425 0.83 -11.81 -12.16
C THR A 425 1.80 -12.76 -12.86
N LEU A 426 3.02 -12.33 -13.20
CA LEU A 426 4.03 -13.18 -13.83
C LEU A 426 4.56 -14.30 -12.91
N GLU A 427 4.56 -14.09 -11.59
CA GLU A 427 5.03 -15.07 -10.61
C GLU A 427 3.98 -16.18 -10.42
N LYS A 428 2.71 -15.81 -10.24
CA LYS A 428 1.60 -16.77 -10.13
C LYS A 428 1.39 -17.53 -11.45
N LEU A 429 1.51 -16.86 -12.61
CA LEU A 429 1.47 -17.52 -13.92
C LEU A 429 2.55 -18.59 -14.09
N ALA A 430 3.72 -18.46 -13.48
CA ALA A 430 4.80 -19.43 -13.62
C ALA A 430 4.41 -20.86 -13.17
N LYS A 431 3.47 -21.00 -12.21
CA LYS A 431 2.84 -22.28 -11.82
C LYS A 431 2.29 -23.03 -13.04
N TYR A 432 1.69 -22.32 -13.99
CA TYR A 432 0.94 -22.88 -15.12
C TYR A 432 1.78 -23.02 -16.41
N SER A 433 3.10 -23.11 -16.29
CA SER A 433 4.01 -23.31 -17.44
C SER A 433 3.86 -24.69 -18.10
N HIS A 434 3.24 -25.67 -17.42
CA HIS A 434 3.06 -27.06 -17.87
C HIS A 434 2.60 -27.20 -19.35
N PRO A 435 3.13 -28.14 -20.14
CA PRO A 435 2.80 -28.27 -21.57
C PRO A 435 1.32 -28.53 -21.88
N GLY A 436 0.59 -29.20 -20.97
CA GLY A 436 -0.86 -29.42 -21.14
C GLY A 436 -1.70 -28.14 -21.07
N ILE A 437 -1.17 -27.05 -20.50
CA ILE A 437 -1.78 -25.72 -20.59
C ILE A 437 -1.41 -25.13 -21.95
N VAL A 438 -2.31 -25.21 -22.93
CA VAL A 438 -2.05 -24.77 -24.32
C VAL A 438 -2.51 -23.34 -24.60
N ALA A 439 -3.38 -22.78 -23.76
CA ALA A 439 -3.96 -21.47 -23.98
C ALA A 439 -4.22 -20.70 -22.68
N VAL A 440 -4.29 -19.38 -22.81
CA VAL A 440 -4.85 -18.47 -21.83
C VAL A 440 -5.95 -17.64 -22.49
N VAL A 441 -7.10 -17.61 -21.86
CA VAL A 441 -8.24 -16.75 -22.19
C VAL A 441 -8.07 -15.44 -21.45
N ILE A 442 -8.20 -14.34 -22.18
CA ILE A 442 -7.87 -12.99 -21.70
C ILE A 442 -9.08 -12.09 -21.91
N LYS A 443 -9.77 -11.76 -20.81
CA LYS A 443 -10.86 -10.76 -20.78
C LYS A 443 -10.29 -9.44 -20.23
N PRO A 444 -10.06 -8.40 -21.06
CA PRO A 444 -9.47 -7.14 -20.59
C PRO A 444 -10.27 -6.46 -19.48
N SER A 445 -11.61 -6.62 -19.48
CA SER A 445 -12.52 -6.17 -18.43
C SER A 445 -12.23 -6.81 -17.06
N VAL A 446 -12.02 -8.13 -17.03
CA VAL A 446 -11.78 -8.90 -15.79
C VAL A 446 -10.34 -8.73 -15.27
N ILE A 447 -9.36 -8.66 -16.17
CA ILE A 447 -7.93 -8.66 -15.80
C ILE A 447 -7.37 -7.25 -15.45
N GLY A 448 -8.16 -6.19 -15.65
CA GLY A 448 -7.77 -4.81 -15.36
C GLY A 448 -7.01 -4.13 -16.50
N GLY A 449 -7.57 -4.19 -17.70
CA GLY A 449 -7.16 -3.36 -18.84
C GLY A 449 -6.24 -4.02 -19.86
N PHE A 450 -5.92 -3.25 -20.89
CA PHE A 450 -5.12 -3.62 -22.05
C PHE A 450 -3.66 -3.83 -21.67
N GLU A 451 -3.16 -3.09 -20.67
CA GLU A 451 -1.79 -3.27 -20.16
C GLU A 451 -1.63 -4.62 -19.45
N ASN A 452 -2.53 -4.96 -18.53
CA ASN A 452 -2.53 -6.26 -17.85
C ASN A 452 -2.79 -7.41 -18.84
N ALA A 453 -3.73 -7.23 -19.77
CA ALA A 453 -3.99 -8.18 -20.85
C ALA A 453 -2.75 -8.40 -21.75
N SER A 454 -2.01 -7.34 -22.09
CA SER A 454 -0.77 -7.43 -22.89
C SER A 454 0.34 -8.14 -22.13
N LEU A 455 0.46 -7.92 -20.82
CA LEU A 455 1.43 -8.60 -19.96
C LEU A 455 1.21 -10.12 -19.95
N VAL A 456 -0.04 -10.57 -19.79
CA VAL A 456 -0.39 -12.00 -19.77
C VAL A 456 -0.33 -12.63 -21.16
N ALA A 457 -0.78 -11.93 -22.20
CA ALA A 457 -0.63 -12.40 -23.58
C ALA A 457 0.84 -12.62 -23.94
N ARG A 458 1.72 -11.69 -23.57
CA ARG A 458 3.18 -11.79 -23.81
C ARG A 458 3.81 -12.93 -23.00
N TRP A 459 3.32 -13.22 -21.79
CA TRP A 459 3.73 -14.41 -21.04
C TRP A 459 3.34 -15.69 -21.79
N ALA A 460 2.06 -15.82 -22.19
CA ALA A 460 1.55 -17.00 -22.90
C ALA A 460 2.32 -17.25 -24.21
N GLN A 461 2.48 -16.22 -25.04
CA GLN A 461 3.22 -16.26 -26.31
C GLN A 461 4.69 -16.68 -26.12
N ASN A 462 5.37 -16.15 -25.10
CA ASN A 462 6.75 -16.55 -24.75
C ASN A 462 6.85 -18.00 -24.23
N GLN A 463 5.75 -18.62 -23.78
CA GLN A 463 5.66 -20.03 -23.42
C GLN A 463 5.10 -20.91 -24.56
N GLY A 464 4.92 -20.36 -25.77
CA GLY A 464 4.33 -21.07 -26.91
C GLY A 464 2.82 -21.34 -26.78
N LYS A 465 2.14 -20.72 -25.81
CA LYS A 465 0.71 -20.89 -25.52
C LYS A 465 -0.13 -19.85 -26.27
N MET A 466 -1.34 -20.20 -26.66
CA MET A 466 -2.27 -19.28 -27.33
C MET A 466 -2.77 -18.19 -26.38
N ALA A 467 -2.83 -16.94 -26.85
CA ALA A 467 -3.40 -15.80 -26.13
C ALA A 467 -4.77 -15.44 -26.72
N VAL A 468 -5.83 -16.02 -26.18
CA VAL A 468 -7.20 -15.91 -26.70
C VAL A 468 -7.92 -14.75 -26.03
N VAL A 469 -7.90 -13.56 -26.63
CA VAL A 469 -8.78 -12.46 -26.18
C VAL A 469 -10.23 -12.92 -26.27
N SER A 470 -11.00 -12.69 -25.20
CA SER A 470 -12.41 -13.06 -25.09
C SER A 470 -13.24 -11.93 -24.49
N ALA A 471 -14.52 -11.91 -24.80
CA ALA A 471 -15.49 -10.98 -24.27
C ALA A 471 -16.17 -11.53 -23.00
N ALA A 472 -16.57 -10.63 -22.11
CA ALA A 472 -17.51 -10.81 -21.01
C ALA A 472 -18.82 -10.08 -21.33
N TYR A 473 -19.40 -10.37 -22.50
CA TYR A 473 -20.61 -9.73 -23.03
C TYR A 473 -20.48 -8.19 -23.20
N GLU A 474 -19.29 -7.66 -23.52
CA GLU A 474 -19.16 -6.24 -23.90
C GLU A 474 -20.02 -5.89 -25.13
N SER A 475 -20.41 -4.63 -25.21
CA SER A 475 -21.14 -4.06 -26.36
C SER A 475 -20.27 -3.90 -27.61
N GLY A 476 -20.84 -3.39 -28.71
CA GLY A 476 -20.07 -3.03 -29.90
C GLY A 476 -18.91 -2.06 -29.59
N LEU A 477 -19.03 -1.23 -28.55
CA LEU A 477 -17.95 -0.35 -28.10
C LEU A 477 -16.73 -1.14 -27.62
N GLY A 478 -16.85 -1.96 -26.58
CA GLY A 478 -15.75 -2.78 -26.06
C GLY A 478 -15.21 -3.76 -27.10
N LEU A 479 -16.08 -4.40 -27.88
CA LEU A 479 -15.68 -5.31 -28.95
C LEU A 479 -14.86 -4.63 -30.05
N SER A 480 -15.17 -3.38 -30.43
CA SER A 480 -14.38 -2.62 -31.41
C SER A 480 -12.95 -2.35 -30.94
N ALA A 481 -12.72 -2.21 -29.62
CA ALA A 481 -11.37 -2.12 -29.05
C ALA A 481 -10.72 -3.51 -28.97
N TYR A 482 -11.47 -4.56 -28.60
CA TYR A 482 -10.94 -5.92 -28.43
C TYR A 482 -10.53 -6.57 -29.76
N ILE A 483 -11.19 -6.27 -30.88
CA ILE A 483 -10.77 -6.69 -32.23
C ILE A 483 -9.39 -6.10 -32.57
N GLN A 484 -9.24 -4.78 -32.38
CA GLN A 484 -7.99 -4.07 -32.67
C GLN A 484 -6.85 -4.56 -31.76
N PHE A 485 -7.14 -4.82 -30.49
CA PHE A 485 -6.19 -5.39 -29.54
C PHE A 485 -5.83 -6.86 -29.84
N SER A 486 -6.78 -7.66 -30.33
CA SER A 486 -6.51 -9.05 -30.76
C SER A 486 -5.54 -9.07 -31.96
N CYS A 487 -5.77 -8.20 -32.95
CA CYS A 487 -4.87 -8.05 -34.10
C CYS A 487 -3.47 -7.57 -33.67
N TYR A 488 -3.38 -6.65 -32.71
CA TYR A 488 -2.11 -6.26 -32.08
C TYR A 488 -1.40 -7.47 -31.44
N LEU A 489 -2.12 -8.30 -30.67
CA LEU A 489 -1.51 -9.47 -30.04
C LEU A 489 -1.08 -10.56 -31.04
N GLU A 490 -1.81 -10.77 -32.14
CA GLU A 490 -1.37 -11.67 -33.23
C GLU A 490 -0.11 -11.13 -33.93
N LEU A 491 -0.01 -9.82 -34.17
CA LEU A 491 1.20 -9.20 -34.72
C LEU A 491 2.41 -9.33 -33.78
N GLN A 492 2.23 -9.10 -32.48
CA GLN A 492 3.28 -9.33 -31.48
C GLN A 492 3.70 -10.81 -31.44
N ASN A 493 2.75 -11.75 -31.49
CA ASN A 493 3.03 -13.19 -31.55
C ASN A 493 3.86 -13.55 -32.79
N ALA A 494 3.48 -13.03 -33.96
CA ALA A 494 4.20 -13.27 -35.22
C ALA A 494 5.65 -12.77 -35.16
N ASP A 495 5.92 -11.65 -34.48
CA ASP A 495 7.28 -11.12 -34.31
C ASP A 495 8.08 -11.88 -33.23
N ILE A 496 7.44 -12.44 -32.20
CA ILE A 496 8.04 -13.37 -31.24
C ILE A 496 8.43 -14.69 -31.93
N CYS A 497 7.54 -15.29 -32.72
CA CYS A 497 7.80 -16.53 -33.45
C CYS A 497 9.01 -16.40 -34.40
N LYS A 498 9.19 -15.24 -35.07
CA LYS A 498 10.38 -14.95 -35.90
C LYS A 498 11.68 -14.94 -35.09
N VAL A 499 11.67 -14.34 -33.90
CA VAL A 499 12.84 -14.29 -33.00
C VAL A 499 13.25 -15.68 -32.52
N ILE A 500 12.25 -16.53 -32.22
CA ILE A 500 12.43 -17.89 -31.69
C ILE A 500 12.67 -18.93 -32.81
N LYS A 501 12.48 -18.56 -34.08
CA LYS A 501 12.51 -19.46 -35.26
C LYS A 501 11.44 -20.56 -35.24
N SER A 502 10.23 -20.26 -34.76
CA SER A 502 9.09 -21.18 -34.90
C SER A 502 8.66 -21.27 -36.37
N GLU A 503 8.43 -22.49 -36.88
CA GLU A 503 7.99 -22.73 -38.26
C GLU A 503 6.54 -22.31 -38.53
N ARG A 504 5.73 -22.09 -37.48
CA ARG A 504 4.31 -21.70 -37.62
C ARG A 504 3.93 -20.62 -36.62
N VAL A 505 3.13 -19.66 -37.10
CA VAL A 505 2.30 -18.77 -36.28
C VAL A 505 0.86 -19.29 -36.40
N PRO A 506 0.23 -19.82 -35.35
CA PRO A 506 -1.17 -20.22 -35.40
C PRO A 506 -2.07 -18.99 -35.52
N SER A 507 -3.04 -19.03 -36.43
CA SER A 507 -4.12 -18.03 -36.54
C SER A 507 -5.18 -18.34 -35.49
N ILE A 508 -5.48 -17.39 -34.61
CA ILE A 508 -6.31 -17.62 -33.42
C ILE A 508 -7.75 -17.18 -33.70
N ALA A 509 -8.71 -18.04 -33.36
CA ALA A 509 -10.11 -17.63 -33.25
C ALA A 509 -10.36 -17.04 -31.85
N HIS A 510 -10.77 -15.78 -31.78
CA HIS A 510 -10.95 -15.03 -30.53
C HIS A 510 -12.38 -15.16 -29.98
N GLY A 511 -12.52 -15.14 -28.65
CA GLY A 511 -13.77 -15.37 -27.91
C GLY A 511 -14.74 -14.19 -27.91
N LEU A 512 -14.90 -13.52 -29.06
CA LEU A 512 -15.67 -12.27 -29.21
C LEU A 512 -17.12 -12.49 -29.67
N GLY A 513 -17.59 -13.74 -29.71
CA GLY A 513 -18.92 -14.11 -30.25
C GLY A 513 -20.13 -13.70 -29.41
N THR A 514 -19.96 -13.08 -28.23
CA THR A 514 -21.05 -12.74 -27.30
C THR A 514 -22.00 -11.66 -27.83
N TYR A 515 -21.64 -10.90 -28.87
CA TYR A 515 -22.50 -9.88 -29.48
C TYR A 515 -23.87 -10.43 -29.91
N ARG A 516 -23.94 -11.70 -30.33
CA ARG A 516 -25.18 -12.39 -30.75
C ARG A 516 -26.16 -12.66 -29.61
N TRP A 517 -25.77 -12.40 -28.36
CA TRP A 517 -26.59 -12.60 -27.16
C TRP A 517 -27.18 -11.29 -26.61
N LEU A 518 -26.88 -10.13 -27.24
CA LEU A 518 -27.47 -8.83 -26.91
C LEU A 518 -28.68 -8.57 -27.81
N GLU A 519 -29.82 -8.12 -27.26
CA GLU A 519 -31.00 -7.75 -28.06
C GLU A 519 -30.82 -6.43 -28.83
N GLU A 520 -29.98 -5.53 -28.31
CA GLU A 520 -29.61 -4.24 -28.91
C GLU A 520 -28.18 -3.85 -28.54
N ASP A 521 -27.65 -2.77 -29.13
CA ASP A 521 -26.30 -2.25 -28.87
C ASP A 521 -26.36 -0.85 -28.23
N VAL A 522 -25.25 -0.41 -27.62
CA VAL A 522 -25.09 0.95 -27.04
C VAL A 522 -25.09 2.07 -28.10
N THR A 523 -25.28 1.72 -29.38
CA THR A 523 -25.21 2.57 -30.56
C THR A 523 -26.31 2.20 -31.56
N THR A 524 -26.70 3.15 -32.41
CA THR A 524 -27.78 2.99 -33.40
C THR A 524 -27.33 2.36 -34.73
N ASP A 525 -26.02 2.34 -35.03
CA ASP A 525 -25.39 1.53 -36.09
C ASP A 525 -24.44 0.53 -35.37
N PRO A 526 -24.83 -0.75 -35.22
CA PRO A 526 -24.09 -1.73 -34.43
C PRO A 526 -22.83 -2.24 -35.14
N LEU A 527 -21.91 -2.81 -34.37
CA LEU A 527 -20.64 -3.31 -34.88
C LEU A 527 -20.85 -4.54 -35.79
N ARG A 528 -20.36 -4.46 -37.03
CA ARG A 528 -20.54 -5.53 -38.03
C ARG A 528 -19.46 -6.60 -37.90
N ILE A 529 -19.91 -7.84 -37.72
CA ILE A 529 -19.09 -9.05 -37.63
C ILE A 529 -19.79 -10.09 -38.51
N ASP A 530 -19.51 -9.97 -39.80
CA ASP A 530 -20.22 -10.65 -40.89
C ASP A 530 -19.32 -11.71 -41.57
N ARG A 531 -19.88 -12.47 -42.51
CA ARG A 531 -19.11 -13.35 -43.38
C ARG A 531 -18.36 -12.55 -44.43
N ASP A 532 -17.04 -12.64 -44.45
CA ASP A 532 -16.24 -11.92 -45.43
C ASP A 532 -16.38 -12.54 -46.83
N PRO A 533 -16.63 -11.73 -47.88
CA PRO A 533 -16.89 -12.23 -49.23
C PRO A 533 -15.64 -12.76 -49.96
N TYR A 534 -14.43 -12.62 -49.40
CA TYR A 534 -13.19 -13.11 -50.01
C TYR A 534 -12.64 -14.36 -49.31
N SER A 535 -12.65 -14.39 -47.97
CA SER A 535 -12.20 -15.56 -47.19
C SER A 535 -13.30 -16.61 -47.01
N GLY A 536 -14.58 -16.20 -47.06
CA GLY A 536 -15.73 -17.07 -46.85
C GLY A 536 -15.99 -17.43 -45.39
N PHE A 537 -15.29 -16.78 -44.44
CA PHE A 537 -15.39 -17.03 -42.99
C PHE A 537 -15.97 -15.84 -42.22
N ILE A 538 -16.43 -16.06 -40.99
CA ILE A 538 -16.81 -14.99 -40.05
C ILE A 538 -15.54 -14.37 -39.46
N GLU A 539 -15.23 -13.12 -39.85
CA GLU A 539 -14.03 -12.39 -39.46
C GLU A 539 -14.36 -10.93 -39.14
N ALA A 540 -13.87 -10.40 -38.02
CA ALA A 540 -14.06 -9.00 -37.66
C ALA A 540 -12.91 -8.13 -38.16
N SER A 541 -13.20 -7.05 -38.91
CA SER A 541 -12.19 -6.17 -39.49
C SER A 541 -11.80 -5.01 -38.58
N VAL A 542 -10.49 -4.75 -38.49
CA VAL A 542 -9.91 -3.56 -37.85
C VAL A 542 -10.39 -2.26 -38.54
N SER A 543 -10.59 -2.27 -39.86
CA SER A 543 -11.09 -1.09 -40.57
C SER A 543 -12.52 -0.76 -40.18
N GLU A 544 -13.34 -1.79 -39.94
CA GLU A 544 -14.73 -1.64 -39.52
C GLU A 544 -14.84 -1.22 -38.06
N ALA A 545 -14.07 -1.84 -37.16
CA ALA A 545 -13.98 -1.41 -35.76
C ALA A 545 -13.54 0.06 -35.61
N ASN A 546 -12.59 0.52 -36.44
CA ASN A 546 -12.19 1.93 -36.46
C ASN A 546 -13.27 2.84 -37.04
N ARG A 547 -13.90 2.45 -38.17
CA ARG A 547 -14.98 3.21 -38.83
C ARG A 547 -16.21 3.35 -37.94
N PHE A 548 -16.50 2.32 -37.15
CA PHE A 548 -17.53 2.27 -36.11
C PHE A 548 -17.26 3.31 -35.02
N LEU A 549 -16.05 3.31 -34.42
CA LEU A 549 -15.67 4.30 -33.40
C LEU A 549 -15.75 5.75 -33.92
N GLN A 550 -15.30 5.99 -35.15
CA GLN A 550 -15.38 7.32 -35.79
C GLN A 550 -16.81 7.82 -36.08
N LYS A 551 -17.81 6.92 -36.07
CA LYS A 551 -19.23 7.22 -36.30
C LYS A 551 -20.11 7.02 -35.07
N PHE A 552 -19.54 6.60 -33.94
CA PHE A 552 -20.28 6.10 -32.79
C PHE A 552 -21.25 7.16 -32.24
N GLN A 553 -22.53 6.80 -32.14
CA GLN A 553 -23.59 7.63 -31.58
C GLN A 553 -24.32 6.83 -30.52
N ILE A 554 -24.34 7.34 -29.28
CA ILE A 554 -24.95 6.65 -28.15
C ILE A 554 -26.45 6.44 -28.42
N ASN A 555 -26.90 5.17 -28.37
CA ASN A 555 -28.30 4.80 -28.40
C ASN A 555 -28.98 5.33 -27.14
N HIS A 556 -29.70 6.45 -27.24
CA HIS A 556 -30.34 7.07 -26.08
C HIS A 556 -31.43 6.19 -25.43
N ASN A 557 -31.92 5.14 -26.10
CA ASN A 557 -32.89 4.21 -25.51
C ASN A 557 -32.26 3.30 -24.45
N THR A 558 -30.98 2.92 -24.60
CA THR A 558 -30.27 2.07 -23.62
C THR A 558 -29.77 2.84 -22.40
N ILE A 559 -29.79 4.18 -22.42
CA ILE A 559 -29.21 5.01 -21.36
C ILE A 559 -30.21 5.24 -20.22
N CYS A 560 -29.92 4.64 -19.07
CA CYS A 560 -30.74 4.80 -17.86
C CYS A 560 -30.45 6.10 -17.10
N SER A 561 -29.19 6.57 -17.08
CA SER A 561 -28.80 7.78 -16.37
C SER A 561 -27.44 8.33 -16.84
N LYS A 562 -27.08 9.53 -16.38
CA LYS A 562 -25.73 10.10 -16.52
C LYS A 562 -25.15 10.45 -15.15
N LEU A 563 -23.87 10.15 -14.95
CA LEU A 563 -23.13 10.62 -13.78
C LEU A 563 -22.63 12.04 -14.04
N THR A 564 -22.95 12.96 -13.12
CA THR A 564 -22.58 14.37 -13.22
C THR A 564 -21.59 14.74 -12.12
N GLY A 565 -20.57 15.53 -12.48
CA GLY A 565 -19.59 16.03 -11.51
C GLY A 565 -20.24 16.93 -10.47
N LYS A 566 -20.28 16.47 -9.22
CA LYS A 566 -20.93 17.18 -8.11
C LYS A 566 -20.14 18.45 -7.73
N GLN A 567 -20.81 19.60 -7.68
CA GLN A 567 -20.24 20.83 -7.16
C GLN A 567 -20.14 20.78 -5.63
N VAL A 568 -19.16 21.50 -5.07
CA VAL A 568 -18.97 21.63 -3.62
C VAL A 568 -19.26 23.08 -3.23
N ASN A 569 -20.17 23.26 -2.28
CA ASN A 569 -20.55 24.57 -1.76
C ASN A 569 -19.61 24.95 -0.61
N GLY A 570 -18.76 25.95 -0.83
CA GLY A 570 -17.88 26.50 0.22
C GLY A 570 -18.50 27.72 0.88
N TYR A 571 -18.69 27.70 2.20
CA TYR A 571 -19.20 28.83 2.98
C TYR A 571 -18.43 29.02 4.30
N GLN A 572 -18.79 30.04 5.08
CA GLN A 572 -18.30 30.24 6.44
C GLN A 572 -19.45 30.18 7.44
N LEU A 573 -19.18 29.65 8.63
CA LEU A 573 -20.12 29.53 9.75
C LEU A 573 -19.50 30.16 11.00
N ILE A 574 -20.30 30.83 11.83
CA ILE A 574 -19.83 31.46 13.08
C ILE A 574 -20.32 30.63 14.26
N VAL A 575 -19.39 30.17 15.09
CA VAL A 575 -19.67 29.37 16.28
C VAL A 575 -19.13 30.08 17.51
N ASP A 576 -20.05 30.63 18.32
CA ASP A 576 -19.69 31.39 19.51
C ASP A 576 -19.44 30.50 20.73
N THR A 577 -18.37 30.79 21.46
CA THR A 577 -17.96 30.11 22.69
C THR A 577 -17.81 31.11 23.85
N ARG A 578 -17.44 30.63 25.04
CA ARG A 578 -17.20 31.52 26.19
C ARG A 578 -15.83 32.20 26.02
N GLY A 579 -15.83 33.38 25.41
CA GLY A 579 -14.66 34.25 25.25
C GLY A 579 -14.18 34.46 23.81
N PHE A 580 -14.65 33.66 22.84
CA PHE A 580 -14.32 33.86 21.42
C PHE A 580 -15.38 33.31 20.46
N SER A 581 -15.48 33.94 19.29
CA SER A 581 -16.14 33.38 18.10
C SER A 581 -15.13 32.59 17.27
N CYS A 582 -15.54 31.44 16.75
CA CYS A 582 -14.79 30.70 15.73
C CYS A 582 -15.50 30.82 14.38
N PHE A 583 -14.79 31.35 13.38
CA PHE A 583 -15.22 31.42 11.99
C PHE A 583 -14.73 30.15 11.29
N LEU A 584 -15.61 29.17 11.14
CA LEU A 584 -15.30 27.91 10.48
C LEU A 584 -15.51 28.03 8.97
N LYS A 585 -14.50 27.70 8.18
CA LYS A 585 -14.63 27.42 6.74
C LYS A 585 -15.24 26.03 6.57
N VAL A 586 -16.35 25.95 5.82
CA VAL A 586 -17.14 24.73 5.62
C VAL A 586 -17.27 24.42 4.13
N TYR A 587 -17.20 23.14 3.77
CA TYR A 587 -17.42 22.61 2.43
C TYR A 587 -18.54 21.56 2.47
N GLU A 588 -19.55 21.68 1.60
CA GLU A 588 -20.74 20.80 1.57
C GLU A 588 -20.99 20.21 0.17
N VAL A 589 -21.33 18.93 0.09
CA VAL A 589 -21.77 18.25 -1.14
C VAL A 589 -22.78 17.13 -0.83
N GLY A 590 -23.67 16.82 -1.78
CA GLY A 590 -24.81 15.91 -1.58
C GLY A 590 -26.10 16.66 -1.22
N GLU A 591 -27.21 15.93 -1.13
CA GLU A 591 -28.53 16.53 -0.93
C GLU A 591 -28.84 16.81 0.54
N ARG A 592 -29.41 17.99 0.83
CA ARG A 592 -29.75 18.40 2.21
C ARG A 592 -30.90 17.60 2.84
N THR A 593 -31.64 16.86 2.03
CA THR A 593 -32.71 15.91 2.38
C THR A 593 -32.21 14.53 2.82
N ASN A 594 -30.91 14.24 2.73
CA ASN A 594 -30.36 12.94 3.09
C ASN A 594 -30.06 12.84 4.60
N ASP A 595 -30.76 11.94 5.30
CA ASP A 595 -30.61 11.68 6.74
C ASP A 595 -29.24 11.13 7.15
N ASN A 596 -28.46 10.55 6.22
CA ASN A 596 -27.08 10.16 6.47
C ASN A 596 -26.15 11.36 6.22
N VAL A 597 -25.90 12.13 7.29
CA VAL A 597 -24.93 13.25 7.27
C VAL A 597 -23.56 12.76 7.74
N VAL A 598 -22.51 13.00 6.95
CA VAL A 598 -21.12 12.64 7.26
C VAL A 598 -20.28 13.90 7.41
N LEU A 599 -19.61 14.04 8.57
CA LEU A 599 -18.73 15.15 8.91
C LEU A 599 -17.27 14.69 8.90
N PHE A 600 -16.43 15.33 8.09
CA PHE A 600 -15.01 15.01 7.92
C PHE A 600 -14.09 16.03 8.64
N LEU A 601 -13.14 15.53 9.43
CA LEU A 601 -12.16 16.29 10.22
C LEU A 601 -10.73 15.88 9.84
N HIS A 602 -9.91 16.83 9.40
CA HIS A 602 -8.54 16.58 8.93
C HIS A 602 -7.50 16.46 10.07
N GLY A 603 -6.25 16.14 9.70
CA GLY A 603 -5.10 16.11 10.60
C GLY A 603 -4.48 17.49 10.86
N PHE A 604 -3.44 17.56 11.70
CA PHE A 604 -2.66 18.81 11.86
C PHE A 604 -2.04 19.24 10.51
N LEU A 605 -2.02 20.55 10.22
CA LEU A 605 -1.75 21.17 8.91
C LEU A 605 -2.76 20.84 7.78
N GLY A 606 -3.69 19.90 7.97
CA GLY A 606 -4.69 19.57 6.95
C GLY A 606 -5.73 20.67 6.71
N THR A 607 -6.61 20.46 5.74
CA THR A 607 -7.77 21.33 5.45
C THR A 607 -9.01 20.49 5.12
N GLY A 608 -10.19 21.10 5.07
CA GLY A 608 -11.42 20.48 4.61
C GLY A 608 -11.35 20.01 3.15
N GLU A 609 -10.45 20.59 2.36
CA GLU A 609 -10.25 20.23 0.95
C GLU A 609 -9.64 18.83 0.76
N ASP A 610 -8.89 18.33 1.75
CA ASP A 610 -8.33 16.97 1.80
C ASP A 610 -9.39 15.88 1.57
N TRP A 611 -10.64 16.18 1.91
CA TRP A 611 -11.77 15.24 1.84
C TRP A 611 -12.61 15.37 0.56
N ILE A 612 -12.46 16.43 -0.23
CA ILE A 612 -13.40 16.78 -1.31
C ILE A 612 -13.63 15.63 -2.30
N THR A 613 -12.58 14.89 -2.66
CA THR A 613 -12.69 13.78 -3.62
C THR A 613 -13.46 12.58 -3.03
N ALA A 614 -13.23 12.25 -1.75
CA ALA A 614 -13.96 11.21 -1.05
C ALA A 614 -15.43 11.61 -0.78
N MET A 615 -15.65 12.86 -0.37
CA MET A 615 -16.98 13.45 -0.19
C MET A 615 -17.80 13.38 -1.47
N LYS A 616 -17.21 13.74 -2.63
CA LYS A 616 -17.87 13.61 -3.95
C LYS A 616 -18.23 12.16 -4.24
N ALA A 617 -17.29 11.22 -4.09
CA ALA A 617 -17.51 9.81 -4.39
C ALA A 617 -18.69 9.21 -3.60
N ILE A 618 -18.83 9.50 -2.30
CA ILE A 618 -19.94 8.98 -1.49
C ILE A 618 -21.20 9.87 -1.46
N SER A 619 -21.19 11.03 -2.13
CA SER A 619 -22.30 12.01 -2.07
C SER A 619 -23.64 11.53 -2.65
N GLY A 620 -23.65 10.43 -3.40
CA GLY A 620 -24.87 9.74 -3.82
C GLY A 620 -25.56 8.96 -2.69
N SER A 621 -24.84 8.67 -1.59
CA SER A 621 -25.35 7.91 -0.44
C SER A 621 -25.45 8.75 0.85
N ALA A 622 -24.74 9.87 0.95
CA ALA A 622 -24.70 10.71 2.14
C ALA A 622 -24.59 12.22 1.82
N ARG A 623 -25.12 13.07 2.72
CA ARG A 623 -24.79 14.51 2.76
C ARG A 623 -23.41 14.67 3.40
N CYS A 624 -22.42 15.10 2.64
CA CYS A 624 -21.03 15.17 3.09
C CYS A 624 -20.61 16.61 3.39
N ILE A 625 -20.01 16.80 4.57
CA ILE A 625 -19.55 18.09 5.07
C ILE A 625 -18.11 17.93 5.55
N SER A 626 -17.19 18.78 5.13
CA SER A 626 -15.88 18.93 5.76
C SER A 626 -15.68 20.36 6.25
N ILE A 627 -14.77 20.54 7.20
CA ILE A 627 -14.39 21.86 7.70
C ILE A 627 -12.88 22.00 7.75
N ASP A 628 -12.40 23.23 7.62
CA ASP A 628 -11.11 23.57 8.20
C ASP A 628 -11.30 23.67 9.72
N LEU A 629 -10.54 22.89 10.49
CA LEU A 629 -10.55 22.93 11.95
C LEU A 629 -10.09 24.32 12.46
N PRO A 630 -10.40 24.70 13.71
CA PRO A 630 -9.85 25.90 14.32
C PRO A 630 -8.33 26.00 14.12
N SER A 631 -7.84 27.22 13.82
CA SER A 631 -6.46 27.55 13.43
C SER A 631 -5.92 26.95 12.11
N HIS A 632 -6.76 26.37 11.26
CA HIS A 632 -6.31 25.73 10.00
C HIS A 632 -7.03 26.34 8.78
N GLY A 633 -6.41 26.24 7.61
CA GLY A 633 -6.96 26.71 6.33
C GLY A 633 -7.54 28.12 6.39
N GLY A 634 -8.80 28.26 5.96
CA GLY A 634 -9.57 29.50 6.00
C GLY A 634 -10.32 29.75 7.32
N SER A 635 -10.16 28.90 8.35
CA SER A 635 -10.83 29.05 9.64
C SER A 635 -10.07 29.98 10.59
N LYS A 636 -10.78 30.91 11.24
CA LYS A 636 -10.20 31.96 12.09
C LYS A 636 -10.88 32.04 13.46
N ILE A 637 -10.17 32.60 14.44
CA ILE A 637 -10.63 32.77 15.82
C ILE A 637 -10.62 34.26 16.16
N GLN A 638 -11.68 34.76 16.78
CA GLN A 638 -11.78 36.16 17.20
C GLN A 638 -12.17 36.24 18.68
N TYR A 639 -11.26 36.78 19.51
CA TYR A 639 -11.45 36.93 20.94
C TYR A 639 -12.36 38.12 21.29
N HIS A 640 -13.21 37.94 22.30
CA HIS A 640 -14.14 38.97 22.76
C HIS A 640 -13.53 39.84 23.86
N GLY A 641 -12.95 40.98 23.44
CA GLY A 641 -12.51 42.05 24.33
C GLY A 641 -10.99 42.17 24.44
N ALA A 642 -10.47 43.30 24.01
CA ALA A 642 -9.12 43.73 24.34
C ALA A 642 -9.18 44.60 25.61
N ASN A 643 -8.79 44.04 26.75
CA ASN A 643 -8.07 44.70 27.86
C ASN A 643 -7.82 43.71 29.01
N ASP A 644 -6.68 43.88 29.68
CA ASP A 644 -6.32 43.40 31.02
C ASP A 644 -6.45 41.91 31.38
N SER A 645 -5.33 41.19 31.21
CA SER A 645 -4.89 40.06 32.06
C SER A 645 -5.68 38.72 32.05
N ALA A 646 -6.68 38.56 31.19
CA ALA A 646 -7.27 37.23 30.94
C ALA A 646 -6.26 36.29 30.26
N GLN A 647 -6.24 35.02 30.65
CA GLN A 647 -5.38 33.99 30.04
C GLN A 647 -5.82 33.69 28.60
N ASP A 648 -4.87 33.46 27.69
CA ASP A 648 -5.16 32.87 26.37
C ASP A 648 -5.93 31.55 26.56
N PRO A 649 -7.13 31.41 25.97
CA PRO A 649 -7.91 30.19 26.14
C PRO A 649 -7.15 28.99 25.54
N THR A 650 -7.10 27.89 26.28
CA THR A 650 -6.42 26.66 25.85
C THR A 650 -7.29 25.89 24.85
N PHE A 651 -6.72 25.60 23.68
CA PHE A 651 -7.39 24.81 22.64
C PHE A 651 -7.27 23.31 22.93
N SER A 652 -7.97 22.84 23.96
CA SER A 652 -8.05 21.40 24.25
C SER A 652 -9.02 20.69 23.31
N ILE A 653 -8.96 19.35 23.25
CA ILE A 653 -9.84 18.54 22.39
C ILE A 653 -11.31 18.74 22.79
N GLU A 654 -11.57 18.92 24.08
CA GLU A 654 -12.88 19.16 24.68
C GLU A 654 -13.50 20.46 24.14
N VAL A 655 -12.69 21.52 24.01
CA VAL A 655 -13.12 22.83 23.47
C VAL A 655 -13.40 22.73 21.97
N VAL A 656 -12.56 22.03 21.20
CA VAL A 656 -12.78 21.82 19.77
C VAL A 656 -14.01 20.92 19.52
N ALA A 657 -14.24 19.93 20.38
CA ALA A 657 -15.45 19.10 20.35
C ALA A 657 -16.71 19.91 20.68
N ASP A 658 -16.66 20.83 21.65
CA ASP A 658 -17.78 21.74 21.98
C ASP A 658 -18.10 22.70 20.83
N ILE A 659 -17.09 23.18 20.09
CA ILE A 659 -17.26 23.97 18.86
C ILE A 659 -17.96 23.12 17.79
N ILE A 660 -17.48 21.91 17.54
CA ILE A 660 -18.04 21.01 16.51
C ILE A 660 -19.46 20.55 16.89
N TYR A 661 -19.77 20.31 18.17
CA TYR A 661 -21.11 20.04 18.66
C TYR A 661 -22.09 21.17 18.29
N LYS A 662 -21.72 22.43 18.58
CA LYS A 662 -22.53 23.61 18.23
C LYS A 662 -22.67 23.82 16.73
N MET A 663 -21.60 23.56 15.98
CA MET A 663 -21.62 23.60 14.52
C MET A 663 -22.61 22.58 13.95
N ILE A 664 -22.64 21.34 14.48
CA ILE A 664 -23.61 20.31 14.11
C ILE A 664 -25.04 20.81 14.36
N ASP A 665 -25.32 21.38 15.53
CA ASP A 665 -26.64 21.94 15.88
C ASP A 665 -27.10 23.08 14.95
N GLN A 666 -26.18 23.84 14.33
CA GLN A 666 -26.51 24.85 13.33
C GLN A 666 -26.77 24.30 11.92
N ILE A 667 -26.12 23.19 11.52
CA ILE A 667 -26.16 22.68 10.14
C ILE A 667 -27.11 21.49 9.92
N THR A 668 -27.50 20.77 10.98
CA THR A 668 -28.41 19.62 10.89
C THR A 668 -29.07 19.22 12.22
N PRO A 669 -30.37 18.87 12.24
CA PRO A 669 -31.03 18.32 13.43
C PRO A 669 -30.72 16.83 13.66
N VAL A 670 -30.42 16.06 12.59
CA VAL A 670 -30.18 14.61 12.68
C VAL A 670 -28.79 14.27 13.21
N LYS A 671 -28.58 13.02 13.64
CA LYS A 671 -27.26 12.55 14.06
C LYS A 671 -26.28 12.51 12.87
N VAL A 672 -25.03 12.88 13.12
CA VAL A 672 -23.95 12.84 12.11
C VAL A 672 -23.03 11.64 12.30
N ILE A 673 -22.33 11.23 11.24
CA ILE A 673 -21.27 10.24 11.27
C ILE A 673 -19.93 10.98 11.16
N CYS A 674 -19.05 10.84 12.15
CA CYS A 674 -17.85 11.68 12.26
C CYS A 674 -16.61 10.92 11.78
N VAL A 675 -16.08 11.30 10.61
CA VAL A 675 -14.83 10.78 10.04
C VAL A 675 -13.69 11.70 10.43
N GLY A 676 -12.64 11.17 11.04
CA GLY A 676 -11.49 11.96 11.48
C GLY A 676 -10.17 11.31 11.11
N TYR A 677 -9.19 12.11 10.68
CA TYR A 677 -7.80 11.69 10.45
C TYR A 677 -6.83 12.27 11.49
N SER A 678 -5.98 11.43 12.07
CA SER A 678 -4.88 11.78 13.00
C SER A 678 -5.32 12.72 14.14
N MET A 679 -5.18 14.05 14.00
CA MET A 679 -5.74 15.02 14.96
C MET A 679 -7.28 15.00 14.98
N GLY A 680 -7.92 15.12 13.80
CA GLY A 680 -9.36 14.96 13.63
C GLY A 680 -9.88 13.60 14.08
N ALA A 681 -9.07 12.53 14.02
CA ALA A 681 -9.44 11.21 14.52
C ALA A 681 -9.61 11.18 16.05
N ARG A 682 -8.77 11.92 16.79
CA ARG A 682 -8.86 12.05 18.26
C ARG A 682 -10.08 12.88 18.65
N ILE A 683 -10.39 13.91 17.87
CA ILE A 683 -11.62 14.72 18.03
C ILE A 683 -12.85 13.87 17.72
N ALA A 684 -12.89 13.12 16.61
CA ALA A 684 -13.98 12.23 16.24
C ALA A 684 -14.25 11.14 17.30
N LEU A 685 -13.19 10.58 17.89
CA LEU A 685 -13.30 9.63 19.02
C LEU A 685 -13.88 10.30 20.27
N HIS A 686 -13.43 11.51 20.64
CA HIS A 686 -13.99 12.27 21.76
C HIS A 686 -15.47 12.61 21.53
N MET A 687 -15.83 13.03 20.30
CA MET A 687 -17.22 13.26 19.90
C MET A 687 -18.08 12.00 20.04
N ALA A 688 -17.58 10.84 19.61
CA ALA A 688 -18.27 9.55 19.69
C ALA A 688 -18.54 9.11 21.14
N LEU A 689 -17.61 9.37 22.06
CA LEU A 689 -17.69 8.99 23.48
C LEU A 689 -18.54 9.97 24.31
N ARG A 690 -18.42 11.29 24.06
CA ARG A 690 -19.08 12.34 24.84
C ARG A 690 -20.46 12.74 24.30
N PHE A 691 -20.66 12.71 22.98
CA PHE A 691 -21.86 13.20 22.31
C PHE A 691 -22.58 12.12 21.49
N SER A 692 -22.73 10.92 22.06
CA SER A 692 -23.48 9.80 21.45
C SER A 692 -24.97 10.09 21.21
N ASN A 693 -25.51 11.19 21.76
CA ASN A 693 -26.82 11.74 21.39
C ASN A 693 -26.83 12.38 19.99
N LYS A 694 -25.68 12.88 19.50
CA LYS A 694 -25.51 13.54 18.19
C LYS A 694 -24.67 12.74 17.20
N ILE A 695 -23.83 11.82 17.65
CA ILE A 695 -23.04 10.95 16.78
C ILE A 695 -23.78 9.62 16.52
N LYS A 696 -23.94 9.25 15.24
CA LYS A 696 -24.53 7.97 14.76
C LYS A 696 -23.46 6.87 14.65
N GLY A 697 -22.22 7.26 14.37
CA GLY A 697 -21.04 6.41 14.28
C GLY A 697 -19.80 7.28 14.05
N ALA A 698 -18.60 6.76 14.26
CA ALA A 698 -17.37 7.48 13.98
C ALA A 698 -16.33 6.61 13.26
N VAL A 699 -15.46 7.26 12.50
CA VAL A 699 -14.40 6.63 11.71
C VAL A 699 -13.08 7.25 12.12
N VAL A 700 -12.19 6.43 12.68
CA VAL A 700 -10.95 6.85 13.35
C VAL A 700 -9.77 6.43 12.50
N ILE A 701 -9.31 7.35 11.65
CA ILE A 701 -8.26 7.10 10.66
C ILE A 701 -6.91 7.48 11.27
N ALA A 702 -6.09 6.48 11.59
CA ALA A 702 -4.80 6.61 12.27
C ALA A 702 -4.84 7.51 13.55
N GLY A 703 -5.90 7.33 14.35
CA GLY A 703 -6.12 8.06 15.61
C GLY A 703 -5.58 7.34 16.85
N SER A 704 -5.71 7.96 18.04
CA SER A 704 -5.40 7.29 19.31
C SER A 704 -6.20 7.86 20.50
N PRO A 705 -6.42 7.10 21.59
CA PRO A 705 -7.09 7.58 22.80
C PRO A 705 -6.21 8.49 23.68
N GLY A 706 -4.92 8.63 23.34
CA GLY A 706 -3.87 9.30 24.11
C GLY A 706 -2.78 8.33 24.58
N LEU A 707 -1.74 8.82 25.26
CA LEU A 707 -0.62 7.98 25.75
C LEU A 707 -0.90 7.46 27.17
N LYS A 708 -0.89 6.13 27.36
CA LYS A 708 -1.18 5.47 28.65
C LYS A 708 -0.21 5.87 29.77
N ASP A 709 1.08 5.97 29.47
CA ASP A 709 2.14 6.29 30.44
C ASP A 709 2.32 7.81 30.70
N LYS A 710 2.60 8.18 31.96
CA LYS A 710 2.83 9.56 32.39
C LYS A 710 4.13 10.15 31.83
N VAL A 711 5.24 9.41 31.85
CA VAL A 711 6.54 9.92 31.36
C VAL A 711 6.47 10.13 29.85
N ALA A 712 5.84 9.21 29.12
CA ALA A 712 5.54 9.35 27.70
C ALA A 712 4.64 10.57 27.41
N ARG A 713 3.64 10.87 28.25
CA ARG A 713 2.84 12.11 28.16
C ARG A 713 3.71 13.36 28.35
N GLU A 714 4.54 13.41 29.38
CA GLU A 714 5.44 14.54 29.66
C GLU A 714 6.47 14.78 28.54
N VAL A 715 7.15 13.72 28.09
CA VAL A 715 8.08 13.77 26.95
C VAL A 715 7.35 14.18 25.67
N ARG A 716 6.07 13.79 25.49
CA ARG A 716 5.26 14.23 24.34
C ARG A 716 4.84 15.69 24.43
N ARG A 717 4.41 16.18 25.61
CA ARG A 717 4.11 17.60 25.89
C ARG A 717 5.32 18.45 25.48
N ALA A 718 6.48 18.20 26.10
CA ALA A 718 7.71 18.96 25.82
C ALA A 718 8.17 18.91 24.35
N LYS A 719 7.99 17.78 23.65
CA LYS A 719 8.33 17.65 22.22
C LYS A 719 7.38 18.40 21.30
N ASP A 720 6.08 18.42 21.57
CA ASP A 720 5.13 19.20 20.79
C ASP A 720 5.26 20.71 21.09
N ASP A 721 5.59 21.08 22.33
CA ASP A 721 5.87 22.47 22.75
C ASP A 721 7.13 23.02 22.07
N SER A 722 8.23 22.27 22.11
CA SER A 722 9.47 22.62 21.41
C SER A 722 9.25 22.80 19.91
N LYS A 723 8.40 21.96 19.31
CA LYS A 723 7.97 22.08 17.91
C LYS A 723 7.10 23.31 17.64
N ALA A 724 6.17 23.64 18.53
CA ALA A 724 5.36 24.86 18.43
C ALA A 724 6.23 26.12 18.51
N CYS A 725 7.17 26.18 19.46
CA CYS A 725 8.15 27.27 19.56
C CYS A 725 9.03 27.35 18.30
N SER A 726 9.48 26.20 17.76
CA SER A 726 10.26 26.12 16.52
C SER A 726 9.48 26.64 15.30
N LEU A 727 8.19 26.31 15.19
CA LEU A 727 7.29 26.83 14.15
C LEU A 727 7.15 28.36 14.18
N VAL A 728 7.01 28.96 15.38
CA VAL A 728 6.95 30.42 15.53
C VAL A 728 8.32 31.08 15.28
N ALA A 729 9.42 30.45 15.71
CA ALA A 729 10.76 31.04 15.63
C ALA A 729 11.42 30.94 14.24
N HIS A 730 11.09 29.91 13.46
CA HIS A 730 11.73 29.62 12.16
C HIS A 730 10.76 29.60 10.98
N GLY A 731 9.46 29.77 11.24
CA GLY A 731 8.41 29.83 10.22
C GLY A 731 7.98 28.47 9.66
N LEU A 732 6.88 28.50 8.91
CA LEU A 732 6.18 27.30 8.45
C LEU A 732 7.02 26.41 7.52
N GLN A 733 7.86 26.98 6.65
CA GLN A 733 8.64 26.18 5.69
C GLN A 733 9.66 25.27 6.38
N LEU A 734 10.59 25.84 7.18
CA LEU A 734 11.60 25.04 7.89
C LEU A 734 10.93 24.07 8.87
N PHE A 735 9.82 24.46 9.49
CA PHE A 735 9.04 23.56 10.31
C PHE A 735 8.50 22.37 9.50
N MET A 736 7.92 22.61 8.32
CA MET A 736 7.36 21.55 7.48
C MET A 736 8.43 20.63 6.89
N GLU A 737 9.58 21.15 6.48
CA GLU A 737 10.72 20.36 6.02
C GLU A 737 11.15 19.36 7.13
N ASN A 738 11.35 19.86 8.36
CA ASN A 738 11.69 19.02 9.51
C ASN A 738 10.55 18.09 9.97
N TRP A 739 9.29 18.55 9.91
CA TRP A 739 8.11 17.78 10.29
C TRP A 739 7.92 16.58 9.36
N TYR A 740 7.95 16.81 8.04
CA TYR A 740 7.78 15.78 7.04
C TYR A 740 9.01 14.90 6.84
N ALA A 741 10.21 15.29 7.29
CA ALA A 741 11.39 14.42 7.27
C ALA A 741 11.26 13.16 8.15
N GLY A 742 10.51 13.23 9.26
CA GLY A 742 10.37 12.12 10.21
C GLY A 742 9.74 10.84 9.63
N ASP A 743 10.09 9.67 10.16
CA ASP A 743 9.75 8.36 9.58
C ASP A 743 8.26 8.08 9.39
N LEU A 744 7.40 8.66 10.23
CA LEU A 744 5.93 8.55 10.13
C LEU A 744 5.40 8.93 8.72
N TRP A 745 6.10 9.84 8.05
CA TRP A 745 5.73 10.35 6.73
C TRP A 745 6.48 9.67 5.59
N LYS A 746 7.29 8.63 5.84
CA LYS A 746 8.14 8.00 4.82
C LYS A 746 7.35 7.56 3.58
N SER A 747 6.19 6.94 3.79
CA SER A 747 5.29 6.51 2.70
C SER A 747 4.70 7.73 1.96
N LEU A 748 4.12 8.69 2.68
CA LEU A 748 3.58 9.94 2.12
C LEU A 748 4.64 10.76 1.35
N ARG A 749 5.92 10.77 1.78
CA ARG A 749 7.03 11.41 1.04
C ARG A 749 7.33 10.74 -0.31
N SER A 750 7.02 9.46 -0.46
CA SER A 750 7.16 8.71 -1.72
C SER A 750 5.92 8.80 -2.62
N HIS A 751 4.86 9.47 -2.18
CA HIS A 751 3.65 9.69 -2.97
C HIS A 751 3.90 10.77 -4.05
N PRO A 752 3.49 10.57 -5.32
CA PRO A 752 3.82 11.50 -6.42
C PRO A 752 3.21 12.89 -6.26
N HIS A 753 2.07 13.00 -5.56
CA HIS A 753 1.45 14.29 -5.25
C HIS A 753 1.99 14.94 -3.96
N PHE A 754 3.02 14.38 -3.30
CA PHE A 754 3.59 14.93 -2.06
C PHE A 754 3.96 16.41 -2.18
N ASN A 755 4.60 16.82 -3.27
CA ASN A 755 4.99 18.23 -3.49
C ASN A 755 3.76 19.16 -3.65
N GLN A 756 2.66 18.66 -4.22
CA GLN A 756 1.40 19.41 -4.33
C GLN A 756 0.76 19.59 -2.96
N ILE A 757 0.71 18.50 -2.17
CA ILE A 757 0.25 18.52 -0.77
C ILE A 757 1.10 19.51 0.03
N PHE A 758 2.43 19.39 -0.01
CA PHE A 758 3.35 20.30 0.69
C PHE A 758 3.12 21.77 0.29
N THR A 759 2.96 22.06 -1.01
CA THR A 759 2.67 23.42 -1.49
C THR A 759 1.32 23.96 -0.98
N SER A 760 0.31 23.09 -0.87
CA SER A 760 -0.99 23.42 -0.26
C SER A 760 -0.86 23.68 1.26
N ARG A 761 -0.10 22.85 1.99
CA ARG A 761 0.14 23.04 3.43
C ARG A 761 0.86 24.36 3.73
N LEU A 762 1.76 24.81 2.85
CA LEU A 762 2.44 26.12 2.95
C LEU A 762 1.50 27.33 2.87
N GLN A 763 0.25 27.19 2.42
CA GLN A 763 -0.71 28.30 2.33
C GLN A 763 -1.38 28.67 3.68
N HIS A 764 -0.78 28.28 4.82
CA HIS A 764 -1.28 28.66 6.14
C HIS A 764 -0.60 29.95 6.64
N ASP A 765 -1.33 31.05 6.58
CA ASP A 765 -0.83 32.37 7.02
C ASP A 765 -0.66 32.50 8.54
N ASP A 766 -1.53 31.86 9.33
CA ASP A 766 -1.60 32.00 10.80
C ASP A 766 -0.70 30.96 11.51
N VAL A 767 0.60 31.19 11.42
CA VAL A 767 1.66 30.38 12.05
C VAL A 767 1.50 30.32 13.57
N GLN A 768 1.05 31.42 14.19
CA GLN A 768 0.90 31.54 15.65
C GLN A 768 -0.25 30.66 16.16
N SER A 769 -1.42 30.72 15.53
CA SER A 769 -2.56 29.87 15.92
C SER A 769 -2.28 28.40 15.59
N LEU A 770 -1.59 28.08 14.48
CA LEU A 770 -1.13 26.72 14.19
C LEU A 770 -0.21 26.17 15.30
N ALA A 771 0.78 26.96 15.75
CA ALA A 771 1.69 26.58 16.82
C ALA A 771 0.95 26.37 18.15
N LYS A 772 0.01 27.27 18.49
CA LYS A 772 -0.84 27.13 19.68
C LYS A 772 -1.66 25.83 19.62
N SER A 773 -2.28 25.51 18.48
CA SER A 773 -3.00 24.24 18.30
C SER A 773 -2.09 23.01 18.37
N LEU A 774 -0.85 23.07 17.86
CA LEU A 774 0.10 21.95 17.96
C LEU A 774 0.47 21.65 19.42
N SER A 775 0.65 22.70 20.23
CA SER A 775 0.89 22.58 21.67
C SER A 775 -0.37 22.12 22.42
N ASP A 776 -1.46 22.89 22.37
CA ASP A 776 -2.65 22.68 23.20
C ASP A 776 -3.34 21.33 22.89
N LEU A 777 -3.43 20.94 21.61
CA LEU A 777 -3.99 19.64 21.16
C LEU A 777 -2.98 18.49 21.22
N SER A 778 -1.80 18.65 21.84
CA SER A 778 -0.79 17.59 21.97
C SER A 778 -1.38 16.27 22.49
N VAL A 779 -0.92 15.14 21.95
CA VAL A 779 -1.30 13.79 22.45
C VAL A 779 -0.84 13.57 23.90
N GLY A 780 0.12 14.37 24.39
CA GLY A 780 0.54 14.41 25.80
C GLY A 780 -0.38 15.21 26.71
N ARG A 781 -1.31 16.01 26.17
CA ARG A 781 -2.30 16.83 26.93
C ARG A 781 -3.71 16.23 26.96
N GLN A 782 -3.97 15.16 26.22
CA GLN A 782 -5.28 14.53 26.07
C GLN A 782 -5.75 13.84 27.37
N GLN A 783 -6.95 14.18 27.83
CA GLN A 783 -7.50 13.79 29.14
C GLN A 783 -8.68 12.81 28.99
N MET A 784 -9.23 12.36 30.13
CA MET A 784 -10.46 11.56 30.20
C MET A 784 -11.70 12.42 30.02
N ILE A 785 -12.82 11.84 29.60
CA ILE A 785 -14.13 12.51 29.71
C ILE A 785 -14.55 12.49 31.19
N GLN A 786 -14.39 13.62 31.88
CA GLN A 786 -14.45 13.73 33.35
C GLN A 786 -15.88 13.64 33.92
N ARG A 787 -16.52 12.46 33.82
CA ARG A 787 -17.86 12.13 34.35
C ARG A 787 -18.02 12.31 35.88
N ILE A 788 -16.96 12.67 36.59
CA ILE A 788 -16.91 12.86 38.05
C ILE A 788 -17.38 14.26 38.46
N VAL A 789 -17.17 15.29 37.63
CA VAL A 789 -17.51 16.70 37.99
C VAL A 789 -19.02 16.91 38.06
N ASP A 790 -19.81 16.27 37.19
CA ASP A 790 -21.27 16.25 37.25
C ASP A 790 -21.81 15.55 38.52
N GLY A 791 -20.96 14.82 39.25
CA GLY A 791 -21.26 14.21 40.55
C GLY A 791 -21.24 15.18 41.75
N GLY A 792 -20.85 16.44 41.56
CA GLY A 792 -21.10 17.53 42.53
C GLY A 792 -20.27 17.53 43.81
N LEU A 793 -19.08 16.92 43.83
CA LEU A 793 -18.20 16.87 45.00
C LEU A 793 -17.09 17.94 44.97
N LEU A 794 -16.97 18.66 46.10
CA LEU A 794 -15.91 19.61 46.53
C LEU A 794 -16.05 21.11 46.17
N LYS A 795 -16.00 21.93 47.23
CA LYS A 795 -15.78 23.40 47.28
C LYS A 795 -14.97 23.70 48.56
N GLY A 796 -14.01 24.65 48.54
CA GLY A 796 -13.52 25.21 49.83
C GLY A 796 -12.15 25.89 49.92
N PHE A 797 -12.05 27.17 49.49
CA PHE A 797 -11.30 28.31 50.10
C PHE A 797 -9.78 28.24 50.48
N LYS A 798 -9.17 29.44 50.64
CA LYS A 798 -7.71 29.73 50.77
C LYS A 798 -7.30 30.15 52.19
N VAL A 799 -6.03 29.87 52.58
CA VAL A 799 -5.20 30.67 53.52
C VAL A 799 -3.70 30.54 53.12
N GLY A 800 -2.83 31.50 53.47
CA GLY A 800 -1.34 31.44 53.32
C GLY A 800 -0.61 31.45 54.69
N LEU A 801 0.70 31.71 54.83
CA LEU A 801 1.76 32.15 53.88
C LEU A 801 3.17 31.94 54.54
N ALA A 802 4.25 32.00 53.72
CA ALA A 802 5.69 31.99 54.06
C ALA A 802 6.34 30.64 54.48
N SER A 803 7.62 30.37 54.23
CA SER A 803 8.72 31.18 53.63
C SER A 803 9.40 30.50 52.40
N ARG A 804 10.48 31.08 51.86
CA ARG A 804 11.14 30.70 50.58
C ARG A 804 12.45 29.91 50.79
N GLU A 805 12.80 29.04 49.84
CA GLU A 805 14.03 29.19 49.00
C GLU A 805 13.98 28.33 47.71
N VAL A 806 14.88 28.57 46.75
CA VAL A 806 14.49 28.68 45.32
C VAL A 806 15.64 28.40 44.31
N LEU A 807 15.32 27.82 43.12
CA LEU A 807 16.14 27.66 41.87
C LEU A 807 17.38 26.72 41.92
N ASN A 808 17.98 26.24 40.81
CA ASN A 808 17.43 25.58 39.59
C ASN A 808 18.54 24.96 38.68
N ILE A 809 18.12 24.16 37.68
CA ILE A 809 18.71 23.95 36.32
C ILE A 809 20.25 23.85 36.12
N SER A 810 20.71 22.75 35.51
CA SER A 810 21.53 22.72 34.25
C SER A 810 21.98 21.29 33.87
N GLY A 811 22.14 20.87 32.61
CA GLY A 811 21.57 21.41 31.36
C GLY A 811 22.52 21.44 30.13
N LEU A 812 22.26 20.60 29.12
CA LEU A 812 22.81 20.64 27.72
C LEU A 812 24.35 20.41 27.59
N PHE A 813 25.00 20.07 26.46
CA PHE A 813 24.66 19.57 25.09
C PHE A 813 25.90 18.76 24.55
N ALA A 814 25.83 17.87 23.55
CA ALA A 814 26.04 18.08 22.09
C ALA A 814 27.35 18.86 21.72
N ASP A 815 28.23 18.48 20.77
CA ASP A 815 28.34 17.32 19.83
C ASP A 815 29.84 16.87 19.75
N ASP A 816 30.25 15.75 19.13
CA ASP A 816 30.56 15.59 17.69
C ASP A 816 30.34 14.13 17.19
N THR A 817 30.08 13.95 15.90
CA THR A 817 29.77 12.64 15.25
C THR A 817 30.86 12.29 14.21
N ILE A 818 31.27 11.03 13.96
CA ILE A 818 30.67 10.13 12.95
C ILE A 818 31.21 8.67 13.08
N MET A 819 30.26 7.73 12.96
CA MET A 819 30.21 6.32 12.50
C MET A 819 31.47 5.59 11.92
N PHE A 820 31.53 4.26 11.71
CA PHE A 820 30.51 3.28 11.27
C PHE A 820 30.80 1.80 11.65
N TYR A 821 29.80 0.93 11.40
CA TYR A 821 29.88 -0.28 10.53
C TYR A 821 29.56 -1.66 11.15
N GLU A 822 28.65 -2.40 10.48
CA GLU A 822 28.45 -3.87 10.53
C GLU A 822 28.26 -4.62 11.88
N ALA A 823 27.51 -4.05 12.83
CA ALA A 823 26.84 -4.86 13.85
C ALA A 823 25.84 -5.85 13.20
N SER A 824 25.76 -7.10 13.70
CA SER A 824 24.85 -8.13 13.15
C SER A 824 24.16 -8.95 14.27
N PRO A 825 23.02 -9.61 14.02
CA PRO A 825 21.93 -9.71 15.01
C PRO A 825 22.18 -10.44 16.35
N GLU A 826 23.21 -11.27 16.50
CA GLU A 826 23.34 -12.15 17.68
C GLU A 826 24.19 -11.59 18.85
N GLN A 827 24.61 -10.33 18.80
CA GLN A 827 25.11 -9.63 20.00
C GLN A 827 23.99 -9.14 20.95
N PHE A 828 22.73 -9.53 20.74
CA PHE A 828 21.63 -9.26 21.65
C PHE A 828 21.36 -10.37 22.70
N SER A 829 21.61 -11.64 22.35
CA SER A 829 21.20 -12.79 23.19
C SER A 829 21.97 -12.91 24.52
N ASN A 830 23.22 -12.45 24.57
CA ASN A 830 24.03 -12.47 25.80
C ASN A 830 23.70 -11.35 26.81
N TYR A 831 22.80 -10.41 26.48
CA TYR A 831 22.28 -9.46 27.47
C TYR A 831 21.03 -10.00 28.19
N PHE A 832 20.33 -10.99 27.63
CA PHE A 832 19.08 -11.50 28.19
C PHE A 832 19.28 -12.56 29.30
N ALA A 833 20.37 -13.35 29.22
CA ALA A 833 20.69 -14.39 30.20
C ALA A 833 20.96 -13.88 31.63
N ILE A 834 21.22 -12.57 31.79
CA ILE A 834 21.44 -11.92 33.10
C ILE A 834 20.12 -11.37 33.69
N VAL A 835 19.06 -11.25 32.88
CA VAL A 835 17.77 -10.64 33.30
C VAL A 835 16.73 -11.70 33.74
N SER A 836 16.86 -12.96 33.28
CA SER A 836 15.82 -14.00 33.43
C SER A 836 16.27 -15.26 34.18
N GLY A 837 17.05 -15.11 35.26
CA GLY A 837 17.71 -16.24 35.94
C GLY A 837 16.78 -17.27 36.60
N CYS A 838 16.70 -18.48 36.02
CA CYS A 838 16.19 -19.70 36.67
C CYS A 838 16.93 -20.95 36.14
N LYS A 839 16.93 -22.04 36.93
CA LYS A 839 17.83 -23.20 36.75
C LYS A 839 17.17 -24.43 36.11
N VAL A 840 18.04 -25.27 35.52
CA VAL A 840 17.76 -26.66 35.14
C VAL A 840 17.60 -27.55 36.39
N GLY A 841 16.66 -28.51 36.34
CA GLY A 841 16.65 -29.69 37.22
C GLY A 841 15.28 -30.05 37.81
N PRO A 842 14.75 -31.26 37.55
CA PRO A 842 13.54 -31.77 38.21
C PRO A 842 13.85 -32.60 39.46
N ILE A 843 12.99 -32.53 40.48
CA ILE A 843 12.50 -33.64 41.34
C ILE A 843 11.43 -33.08 42.31
N PRO A 844 10.31 -33.78 42.58
CA PRO A 844 9.14 -33.20 43.27
C PRO A 844 9.04 -33.55 44.76
N MET A 845 8.22 -32.80 45.52
CA MET A 845 7.28 -33.33 46.55
C MET A 845 6.37 -32.24 47.18
N THR A 846 5.06 -32.55 47.24
CA THR A 846 4.04 -32.19 48.27
C THR A 846 3.78 -30.75 48.75
N HIS A 847 2.52 -30.33 48.52
CA HIS A 847 1.57 -29.65 49.45
C HIS A 847 1.81 -28.23 50.01
N LEU A 848 0.67 -27.48 50.13
CA LEU A 848 0.41 -26.28 50.95
C LEU A 848 1.30 -25.05 50.62
N GLY A 849 0.80 -23.83 50.37
CA GLY A 849 -0.50 -23.23 50.68
C GLY A 849 -0.27 -21.93 51.47
N LEU A 850 -0.87 -20.81 51.01
CA LEU A 850 -1.04 -19.50 51.70
C LEU A 850 0.17 -18.54 51.87
N HIS A 851 0.07 -17.40 51.17
CA HIS A 851 0.20 -16.00 51.64
C HIS A 851 1.42 -15.42 52.42
N LEU A 852 1.87 -14.26 51.90
CA LEU A 852 2.24 -12.99 52.59
C LEU A 852 3.52 -12.89 53.47
N GLY A 853 4.21 -11.73 53.38
CA GLY A 853 4.79 -11.09 54.58
C GLY A 853 6.24 -10.58 54.51
N SER A 854 6.42 -9.28 54.24
CA SER A 854 7.66 -8.48 54.26
C SER A 854 8.47 -8.46 55.58
N SER A 855 9.81 -8.25 55.52
CA SER A 855 10.54 -7.06 56.07
C SER A 855 11.92 -7.24 56.82
N PHE A 856 12.81 -6.26 56.57
CA PHE A 856 13.92 -5.62 57.33
C PHE A 856 14.99 -6.33 58.25
N ARG A 857 16.28 -6.06 57.90
CA ARG A 857 17.49 -5.74 58.74
C ARG A 857 18.02 -6.81 59.76
N VAL A 858 19.19 -6.76 60.44
CA VAL A 858 20.22 -5.72 60.79
C VAL A 858 21.59 -6.38 61.23
N GLY A 859 22.79 -5.89 60.84
CA GLY A 859 24.17 -6.21 61.36
C GLY A 859 25.33 -6.22 60.31
N ASP A 860 26.63 -5.90 60.55
CA ASP A 860 27.38 -5.08 61.55
C ASP A 860 28.93 -4.94 61.18
N PHE A 861 29.51 -3.74 60.88
CA PHE A 861 30.97 -3.43 60.55
C PHE A 861 31.68 -4.17 59.32
N ARG A 862 32.89 -3.85 58.76
CA ARG A 862 33.58 -2.63 58.15
C ARG A 862 34.92 -2.95 57.34
N TYR A 863 35.67 -1.96 56.75
CA TYR A 863 37.18 -1.82 56.43
C TYR A 863 37.69 -1.23 55.02
N THR A 864 38.97 -0.72 54.87
CA THR A 864 39.63 0.16 53.77
C THR A 864 41.20 -0.05 53.57
N PHE A 865 42.15 0.53 52.74
CA PHE A 865 42.52 1.74 51.84
C PHE A 865 43.54 1.31 50.66
N GLY A 866 44.42 2.03 49.86
CA GLY A 866 45.07 3.38 49.51
C GLY A 866 46.34 3.15 48.54
N VAL A 867 47.22 3.98 47.87
CA VAL A 867 47.58 5.41 47.43
C VAL A 867 48.57 5.33 46.14
N ASP A 868 49.46 6.17 45.50
CA ASP A 868 50.17 7.52 45.54
C ASP A 868 50.82 8.01 44.13
N CYS A 869 51.83 8.95 44.00
CA CYS A 869 52.04 9.92 42.83
C CYS A 869 53.47 10.33 42.23
N GLY A 870 53.55 11.38 41.35
CA GLY A 870 54.73 11.94 40.60
C GLY A 870 54.67 13.43 40.03
N ASP A 871 55.60 13.88 39.14
CA ASP A 871 55.96 15.32 38.77
C ASP A 871 56.70 15.43 37.36
N ARG A 872 57.09 16.53 36.59
CA ARG A 872 56.93 18.03 36.44
C ARG A 872 57.35 18.55 34.97
N PRO A 873 57.80 19.80 34.56
CA PRO A 873 57.56 20.41 33.19
C PRO A 873 58.75 21.09 32.38
N LEU A 874 58.50 21.86 31.28
CA LEU A 874 59.47 22.22 30.18
C LEU A 874 59.90 23.71 29.89
N HIS A 875 59.28 24.76 30.46
CA HIS A 875 59.53 26.18 30.02
C HIS A 875 61.00 26.68 30.02
N ASN A 876 61.89 26.03 30.78
CA ASN A 876 63.29 26.42 30.99
C ASN A 876 64.21 26.33 29.76
N MET A 877 63.75 25.83 28.61
CA MET A 877 64.61 25.71 27.42
C MET A 877 64.58 26.94 26.52
N PHE A 878 63.40 27.41 26.09
CA PHE A 878 63.29 28.51 25.13
C PHE A 878 62.11 29.44 25.44
N PRO A 879 62.25 30.37 26.42
CA PRO A 879 61.21 31.36 26.71
C PRO A 879 61.12 32.42 25.61
N ASP A 880 62.28 32.99 25.26
CA ASP A 880 62.40 34.20 24.46
C ASP A 880 62.71 33.91 22.98
N LEU A 881 62.02 32.92 22.39
CA LEU A 881 61.91 32.80 20.94
C LEU A 881 60.78 33.73 20.44
N PHE A 882 61.00 35.04 20.62
CA PHE A 882 59.96 36.06 20.72
C PHE A 882 58.86 36.02 19.64
N ALA A 883 57.62 35.86 20.14
CA ALA A 883 56.37 36.61 19.90
C ALA A 883 56.29 37.80 18.89
N LEU A 884 57.41 38.33 18.39
CA LEU A 884 57.50 39.55 17.58
C LEU A 884 58.12 39.31 16.18
N ALA A 885 58.60 38.09 15.89
CA ALA A 885 59.44 37.84 14.71
C ALA A 885 58.72 37.98 13.35
N VAL A 886 57.39 37.78 13.28
CA VAL A 886 56.59 37.93 12.04
C VAL A 886 55.24 38.61 12.34
N ASP A 887 55.31 39.80 12.93
CA ASP A 887 54.18 40.73 13.00
C ASP A 887 54.01 41.48 11.66
N LYS A 888 52.74 41.68 11.26
CA LYS A 888 52.26 42.99 10.77
C LYS A 888 50.72 43.04 10.81
N GLU A 889 50.23 43.61 11.91
CA GLU A 889 48.84 43.80 12.39
C GLU A 889 48.51 43.00 13.68
N ALA A 890 49.50 42.79 14.55
CA ALA A 890 49.29 42.51 15.97
C ALA A 890 49.17 43.80 16.81
N VAL A 891 48.75 43.68 18.06
CA VAL A 891 49.40 44.25 19.26
C VAL A 891 48.89 43.47 20.50
N VAL A 892 49.72 43.33 21.53
CA VAL A 892 49.56 42.33 22.60
C VAL A 892 49.79 42.94 24.00
N ALA A 893 49.04 42.41 24.98
CA ALA A 893 49.24 42.44 26.44
C ALA A 893 49.26 43.77 27.23
N LEU A 894 48.62 43.73 28.41
CA LEU A 894 49.27 43.96 29.73
C LEU A 894 48.32 43.63 30.91
N TYR A 895 48.88 43.59 32.13
CA TYR A 895 48.20 43.54 33.45
C TYR A 895 47.56 42.21 33.94
N LEU A 896 48.42 41.22 34.21
CA LEU A 896 48.25 40.26 35.31
C LEU A 896 49.04 40.75 36.53
N ALA A 897 48.41 40.84 37.72
CA ALA A 897 49.07 41.30 38.95
C ALA A 897 49.21 40.17 39.98
N CYS A 898 50.39 40.08 40.61
CA CYS A 898 50.71 39.10 41.64
C CYS A 898 50.62 39.72 43.05
N THR A 899 50.08 38.98 44.02
CA THR A 899 50.17 39.30 45.46
C THR A 899 50.40 38.05 46.30
N HIS A 900 51.17 38.17 47.37
CA HIS A 900 51.44 37.10 48.34
C HIS A 900 50.63 37.30 49.64
N LYS A 901 50.25 36.18 50.29
CA LYS A 901 49.98 36.13 51.73
C LYS A 901 50.52 34.80 52.30
N GLY A 902 51.59 34.87 53.07
CA GLY A 902 52.27 33.68 53.59
C GLY A 902 52.90 32.85 52.46
N GLU A 903 52.89 31.53 52.63
CA GLU A 903 53.49 30.56 51.70
C GLU A 903 52.78 30.46 50.33
N PHE A 904 51.65 31.15 50.15
CA PHE A 904 50.87 31.13 48.92
C PHE A 904 50.97 32.46 48.13
N GLN A 905 51.19 32.30 46.83
CA GLN A 905 51.26 33.36 45.82
C GLN A 905 49.97 33.31 44.97
N HIS A 906 49.38 34.46 44.66
CA HIS A 906 48.15 34.57 43.85
C HIS A 906 48.32 35.57 42.71
N TRP A 907 47.91 35.17 41.51
CA TRP A 907 47.87 36.00 40.31
C TRP A 907 46.42 36.36 39.97
N LYS A 908 46.16 37.63 39.63
CA LYS A 908 44.83 38.14 39.31
C LYS A 908 44.87 39.06 38.07
N PRO A 909 44.16 38.74 36.98
CA PRO A 909 43.93 39.69 35.89
C PRO A 909 42.87 40.72 36.32
N LEU A 910 42.97 41.96 35.84
CA LEU A 910 42.05 43.03 36.21
C LEU A 910 41.13 43.45 35.04
N PHE A 911 39.84 43.53 35.36
CA PHE A 911 38.79 44.36 34.75
C PHE A 911 38.25 44.01 33.34
N ALA A 912 37.03 44.43 32.94
CA ALA A 912 35.73 44.50 33.65
C ALA A 912 34.59 45.09 32.77
N ARG A 913 33.36 44.56 32.94
CA ARG A 913 32.06 45.27 32.75
C ARG A 913 31.74 45.77 31.32
N LEU A 914 30.55 46.29 30.97
CA LEU A 914 29.26 46.49 31.68
C LEU A 914 28.18 45.54 31.08
N LEU A 915 27.18 44.97 31.79
CA LEU A 915 26.18 45.41 32.80
C LEU A 915 24.84 45.90 32.21
N GLN A 916 23.75 45.31 32.75
CA GLN A 916 22.34 45.77 32.68
C GLN A 916 21.68 45.63 31.27
N VAL A 917 20.35 45.59 31.12
CA VAL A 917 19.22 45.92 32.03
C VAL A 917 18.15 44.82 31.99
N PHE A 918 17.63 44.41 33.15
CA PHE A 918 16.18 44.40 33.48
C PHE A 918 16.03 44.53 35.02
N PRO A 919 15.02 45.26 35.54
CA PRO A 919 15.20 46.02 36.79
C PRO A 919 14.80 45.32 38.11
N SER A 920 15.64 45.54 39.15
CA SER A 920 15.37 45.43 40.61
C SER A 920 15.03 44.02 41.19
N LEU A 921 15.40 43.63 42.42
CA LEU A 921 16.07 44.28 43.57
C LEU A 921 16.92 43.26 44.38
N GLU A 922 17.68 43.69 45.39
CA GLU A 922 18.75 42.92 46.09
C GLU A 922 18.31 42.19 47.41
N VAL A 923 19.14 41.24 47.90
CA VAL A 923 19.89 41.26 49.20
C VAL A 923 20.46 39.86 49.56
N HIS A 924 21.50 39.81 50.40
CA HIS A 924 22.44 38.69 50.68
C HIS A 924 21.94 37.53 51.58
N LEU A 925 22.65 36.39 51.45
CA LEU A 925 22.93 35.37 52.49
C LEU A 925 24.43 35.39 52.83
N ASP A 926 24.85 34.73 53.92
CA ASP A 926 26.28 34.47 54.18
C ASP A 926 26.58 33.13 54.89
N ASP A 927 27.73 32.58 54.49
CA ASP A 927 28.67 31.65 55.14
C ASP A 927 28.39 30.13 55.41
N GLN A 928 29.49 29.37 55.28
CA GLN A 928 29.81 27.98 55.68
C GLN A 928 28.98 26.78 55.10
N GLY A 929 29.64 26.00 54.22
CA GLY A 929 29.23 24.62 53.83
C GLY A 929 29.94 23.52 54.67
N PRO A 930 30.15 22.27 54.18
CA PRO A 930 29.84 21.71 52.85
C PRO A 930 29.00 20.40 52.86
N MET A 931 28.55 19.96 51.68
CA MET A 931 27.91 18.64 51.47
C MET A 931 28.88 17.44 51.58
N LYS A 932 28.36 16.25 51.93
CA LYS A 932 28.79 14.94 51.38
C LYS A 932 27.59 13.98 51.22
N CYS A 933 27.78 12.95 50.39
CA CYS A 933 26.70 12.15 49.79
C CYS A 933 26.45 10.75 50.39
N PHE A 934 25.18 10.33 50.30
CA PHE A 934 24.65 8.97 50.02
C PHE A 934 24.88 7.75 50.96
N ILE A 935 23.98 6.77 50.74
CA ILE A 935 23.97 5.34 51.08
C ILE A 935 23.39 4.94 52.46
N LEU A 936 22.52 3.93 52.41
CA LEU A 936 21.86 3.27 53.52
C LEU A 936 22.77 2.17 54.12
N HIS A 937 22.97 2.15 55.45
CA HIS A 937 23.57 0.99 56.14
C HIS A 937 22.60 0.35 57.15
N VAL A 938 22.91 -0.88 57.57
CA VAL A 938 21.97 -1.85 58.15
C VAL A 938 22.65 -2.62 59.28
N ASP A 939 22.85 -2.02 60.46
CA ASP A 939 23.66 -2.61 61.55
C ASP A 939 22.85 -2.79 62.86
N CYS A 940 22.82 -4.01 63.41
CA CYS A 940 22.58 -4.29 64.83
C CYS A 940 23.82 -4.93 65.44
N SER A 941 24.23 -4.35 66.56
CA SER A 941 24.92 -5.04 67.63
C SER A 941 24.11 -4.89 68.92
N PHE A 942 23.96 -5.97 69.69
CA PHE A 942 23.35 -5.92 71.02
C PHE A 942 24.41 -5.54 72.05
N LYS A 943 24.15 -4.48 72.84
CA LYS A 943 25.04 -4.10 73.94
C LYS A 943 24.72 -4.90 75.21
N LYS A 944 25.51 -5.92 75.51
CA LYS A 944 25.52 -6.57 76.83
C LYS A 944 26.32 -5.70 77.81
N ASN A 945 25.66 -5.18 78.84
CA ASN A 945 26.32 -4.81 80.10
C ASN A 945 26.06 -5.92 81.14
N LEU A 946 26.74 -5.85 82.28
CA LEU A 946 26.66 -6.87 83.32
C LEU A 946 25.25 -6.96 83.97
N ASP A 947 24.87 -8.19 84.28
CA ASP A 947 23.97 -8.61 85.36
C ASP A 947 22.48 -8.18 85.33
N ASN A 948 21.76 -8.50 84.23
CA ASN A 948 20.60 -9.42 84.21
C ASN A 948 19.92 -9.49 82.82
N TRP A 949 19.00 -10.45 82.60
CA TRP A 949 18.43 -10.80 81.27
C TRP A 949 16.88 -10.89 81.26
N GLN A 950 16.29 -10.75 80.05
CA GLN A 950 14.86 -10.85 79.67
C GLN A 950 13.94 -9.64 80.00
N PRO A 951 12.80 -9.46 79.28
CA PRO A 951 12.64 -9.54 77.81
C PRO A 951 11.93 -8.29 77.22
N TRP A 952 12.01 -8.08 75.89
CA TRP A 952 11.32 -6.97 75.21
C TRP A 952 9.83 -7.26 74.92
N LYS A 953 9.03 -6.20 74.77
CA LYS A 953 7.59 -6.27 74.49
C LYS A 953 7.24 -5.38 73.28
N MET A 954 6.52 -5.93 72.29
CA MET A 954 6.02 -5.17 71.13
C MET A 954 4.90 -4.19 71.51
N CYS A 955 4.72 -3.13 70.71
CA CYS A 955 3.48 -2.37 70.67
C CYS A 955 3.27 -1.70 69.29
N PHE A 956 2.03 -1.68 68.79
CA PHE A 956 1.58 -1.04 67.54
C PHE A 956 0.18 -0.44 67.78
N THR A 957 -0.01 0.86 67.49
CA THR A 957 -1.26 1.57 67.08
C THR A 957 -0.90 3.06 66.94
N PHE A 958 -1.25 3.81 65.88
CA PHE A 958 -2.59 4.27 65.44
C PHE A 958 -3.29 5.16 66.51
N TRP A 959 -3.96 6.29 66.19
CA TRP A 959 -4.47 6.80 64.91
C TRP A 959 -4.62 8.34 64.93
N SER A 960 -4.41 9.04 63.81
CA SER A 960 -4.99 10.39 63.54
C SER A 960 -4.76 10.74 62.06
N VAL A 961 -5.81 11.10 61.32
CA VAL A 961 -5.71 11.40 59.87
C VAL A 961 -5.35 12.87 59.67
N GLY A 962 -4.05 13.12 59.45
CA GLY A 962 -3.54 14.41 58.94
C GLY A 962 -4.04 14.70 57.53
N LYS A 963 -4.04 15.98 57.13
CA LYS A 963 -4.85 16.46 55.99
C LYS A 963 -4.08 16.55 54.67
N ASP A 964 -3.04 15.74 54.53
CA ASP A 964 -1.97 15.91 53.53
C ASP A 964 -2.00 14.86 52.39
N ASP A 965 -3.03 14.00 52.37
CA ASP A 965 -3.09 12.78 51.53
C ASP A 965 -3.88 12.97 50.20
N PHE A 966 -3.85 14.19 49.64
CA PHE A 966 -4.69 14.60 48.48
C PHE A 966 -3.98 15.43 47.40
N SER A 967 -2.64 15.48 47.37
CA SER A 967 -1.88 16.15 46.29
C SER A 967 -1.67 15.30 45.02
N ASP A 968 -1.73 13.96 45.12
CA ASP A 968 -1.36 13.03 44.04
C ASP A 968 -2.56 12.35 43.31
N LYS A 969 -3.76 12.95 43.39
CA LYS A 969 -4.96 12.42 42.70
C LYS A 969 -5.75 13.49 41.94
N GLU A 970 -5.35 13.77 40.70
CA GLU A 970 -6.23 13.80 39.50
C GLU A 970 -5.49 14.12 38.17
N GLU A 971 -4.28 13.56 37.92
CA GLU A 971 -3.79 13.48 36.51
C GLU A 971 -4.49 12.33 35.78
N LEU A 972 -5.74 12.59 35.39
CA LEU A 972 -6.67 11.66 34.72
C LEU A 972 -6.01 10.80 33.63
N TRP A 973 -6.46 9.57 33.48
CA TRP A 973 -6.08 8.68 32.38
C TRP A 973 -6.51 9.26 31.01
N PRO A 974 -5.93 8.83 29.87
CA PRO A 974 -6.48 9.17 28.56
C PRO A 974 -7.78 8.38 28.29
N LEU A 975 -8.40 8.59 27.12
CA LEU A 975 -9.70 8.03 26.73
C LEU A 975 -9.77 6.48 26.67
N TRP A 976 -8.72 5.76 27.05
CA TRP A 976 -8.66 4.29 27.05
C TRP A 976 -9.71 3.64 27.95
N GLU A 977 -9.95 4.18 29.15
CA GLU A 977 -11.02 3.68 30.03
C GLU A 977 -12.42 4.05 29.51
N ASP A 978 -12.55 5.19 28.81
CA ASP A 978 -13.82 5.59 28.17
C ASP A 978 -14.23 4.65 27.02
N LEU A 979 -13.27 4.00 26.33
CA LEU A 979 -13.55 3.04 25.25
C LEU A 979 -14.44 1.87 25.70
N LYS A 980 -14.24 1.36 26.93
CA LYS A 980 -15.04 0.30 27.56
C LYS A 980 -16.50 0.71 27.77
N HIS A 981 -16.83 1.97 27.52
CA HIS A 981 -18.16 2.55 27.62
C HIS A 981 -18.63 3.18 26.31
N CYS A 982 -17.93 2.93 25.19
CA CYS A 982 -18.35 3.36 23.87
C CYS A 982 -19.62 2.60 23.44
N LYS A 983 -20.69 3.35 23.15
CA LYS A 983 -21.93 2.83 22.54
C LYS A 983 -22.15 3.36 21.13
N THR A 984 -21.10 3.98 20.57
CA THR A 984 -21.12 4.60 19.26
C THR A 984 -20.31 3.70 18.33
N PRO A 985 -20.90 3.22 17.22
CA PRO A 985 -20.19 2.41 16.22
C PRO A 985 -18.85 3.03 15.80
N LEU A 986 -17.79 2.22 15.76
CA LEU A 986 -16.44 2.67 15.38
C LEU A 986 -15.88 1.83 14.23
N LEU A 987 -15.50 2.49 13.13
CA LEU A 987 -14.60 1.95 12.12
C LEU A 987 -13.20 2.52 12.37
N LEU A 988 -12.21 1.67 12.64
CA LEU A 988 -10.81 2.05 12.80
C LEU A 988 -10.10 1.80 11.47
N ILE A 989 -9.40 2.80 10.92
CA ILE A 989 -8.67 2.66 9.64
C ILE A 989 -7.19 2.94 9.84
N VAL A 990 -6.34 2.03 9.35
CA VAL A 990 -4.87 2.08 9.47
C VAL A 990 -4.20 1.73 8.15
N GLY A 991 -2.98 2.24 7.92
CA GLY A 991 -2.19 1.87 6.73
C GLY A 991 -1.36 0.61 6.98
N GLU A 992 -1.19 -0.21 5.95
CA GLU A 992 -0.36 -1.42 5.98
C GLU A 992 1.07 -1.18 6.53
N ASN A 993 1.67 -0.03 6.19
CA ASN A 993 3.01 0.36 6.61
C ASN A 993 3.05 1.11 7.95
N ASP A 994 1.91 1.46 8.56
CA ASP A 994 1.84 2.14 9.86
C ASP A 994 1.69 1.13 11.02
N THR A 995 2.78 0.40 11.27
CA THR A 995 2.86 -0.62 12.34
C THR A 995 2.46 -0.09 13.71
N LYS A 996 2.76 1.18 14.00
CA LYS A 996 2.41 1.82 15.27
C LYS A 996 0.89 1.97 15.42
N TYR A 997 0.23 2.58 14.44
CA TYR A 997 -1.21 2.82 14.55
C TYR A 997 -2.03 1.54 14.32
N LYS A 998 -1.49 0.52 13.63
CA LYS A 998 -2.02 -0.86 13.68
C LYS A 998 -2.17 -1.38 15.11
N THR A 999 -1.08 -1.36 15.89
CA THR A 999 -1.12 -1.80 17.30
C THR A 999 -2.11 -0.99 18.13
N ILE A 1000 -2.13 0.34 17.95
CA ILE A 1000 -3.09 1.21 18.66
C ILE A 1000 -4.54 0.88 18.28
N ALA A 1001 -4.84 0.63 17.00
CA ALA A 1001 -6.19 0.26 16.57
C ALA A 1001 -6.61 -1.12 17.10
N GLN A 1002 -5.69 -2.09 17.15
CA GLN A 1002 -5.91 -3.39 17.77
C GLN A 1002 -6.18 -3.27 19.28
N GLU A 1003 -5.36 -2.50 20.02
CA GLU A 1003 -5.63 -2.20 21.44
C GLU A 1003 -6.98 -1.50 21.63
N MET A 1004 -7.31 -0.50 20.80
CA MET A 1004 -8.59 0.21 20.86
C MET A 1004 -9.78 -0.72 20.67
N PHE A 1005 -9.71 -1.61 19.67
CA PHE A 1005 -10.76 -2.59 19.38
C PHE A 1005 -10.97 -3.56 20.54
N CYS A 1006 -9.89 -4.08 21.13
CA CYS A 1006 -9.96 -4.94 22.31
C CYS A 1006 -10.62 -4.26 23.51
N GLU A 1007 -10.26 -3.00 23.82
CA GLU A 1007 -10.84 -2.26 24.96
C GLU A 1007 -12.35 -1.97 24.76
N VAL A 1008 -12.78 -1.71 23.52
CA VAL A 1008 -14.21 -1.56 23.19
C VAL A 1008 -14.95 -2.90 23.33
N CYS A 1009 -14.43 -3.98 22.76
CA CYS A 1009 -15.05 -5.31 22.86
C CYS A 1009 -15.09 -5.85 24.29
N HIS A 1010 -14.08 -5.55 25.13
CA HIS A 1010 -14.09 -5.89 26.56
C HIS A 1010 -15.18 -5.17 27.36
N GLY A 1011 -15.75 -4.07 26.85
CA GLY A 1011 -16.89 -3.37 27.46
C GLY A 1011 -18.25 -4.02 27.22
N LEU A 1012 -18.36 -4.92 26.25
CA LEU A 1012 -19.62 -5.58 25.84
C LEU A 1012 -19.87 -6.85 26.67
N LYS A 1013 -21.14 -7.14 26.98
CA LYS A 1013 -21.50 -8.33 27.76
C LYS A 1013 -21.68 -9.54 26.83
N SER A 1014 -21.56 -10.74 27.38
CA SER A 1014 -21.63 -12.03 26.67
C SER A 1014 -23.02 -12.42 26.12
N GLY A 1015 -23.87 -11.44 25.81
CA GLY A 1015 -25.09 -11.57 25.01
C GLY A 1015 -25.25 -10.44 23.97
N ASP A 1016 -24.37 -9.44 23.94
CA ASP A 1016 -24.43 -8.26 23.05
C ASP A 1016 -23.80 -8.55 21.67
N ASN A 1017 -24.01 -9.74 21.09
CA ASN A 1017 -23.39 -10.16 19.82
C ASN A 1017 -23.57 -9.13 18.69
N LEU A 1018 -24.74 -8.49 18.64
CA LEU A 1018 -25.08 -7.46 17.65
C LEU A 1018 -24.13 -6.25 17.66
N TRP A 1019 -23.45 -5.96 18.77
CA TRP A 1019 -22.50 -4.84 18.86
C TRP A 1019 -21.09 -5.23 18.41
N ASN A 1020 -20.69 -6.49 18.57
CA ASN A 1020 -19.40 -6.99 18.04
C ASN A 1020 -19.34 -6.95 16.51
N GLU A 1021 -20.49 -7.07 15.82
CA GLU A 1021 -20.60 -6.99 14.35
C GLU A 1021 -20.51 -5.54 13.80
N ILE A 1022 -20.53 -4.53 14.68
CA ILE A 1022 -20.66 -3.11 14.33
C ILE A 1022 -19.34 -2.33 14.51
N HIS A 1023 -18.37 -2.88 15.25
CA HIS A 1023 -17.02 -2.36 15.34
C HIS A 1023 -16.12 -3.07 14.32
N GLU A 1024 -15.18 -2.35 13.70
CA GLU A 1024 -14.34 -2.91 12.62
C GLU A 1024 -12.94 -2.27 12.62
N ILE A 1025 -11.94 -3.04 12.21
CA ILE A 1025 -10.63 -2.53 11.78
C ILE A 1025 -10.49 -2.80 10.28
N VAL A 1026 -10.22 -1.77 9.48
CA VAL A 1026 -9.82 -1.92 8.07
C VAL A 1026 -8.37 -1.47 7.90
N GLU A 1027 -7.58 -2.36 7.29
CA GLU A 1027 -6.22 -2.07 6.86
C GLU A 1027 -6.22 -1.63 5.39
N ILE A 1028 -5.53 -0.53 5.09
CA ILE A 1028 -5.43 0.04 3.74
C ILE A 1028 -4.08 -0.36 3.13
N PRO A 1029 -4.07 -1.13 2.03
CA PRO A 1029 -2.85 -1.69 1.46
C PRO A 1029 -1.94 -0.59 0.86
N ASN A 1030 -0.64 -0.86 0.86
CA ASN A 1030 0.44 -0.04 0.34
C ASN A 1030 0.55 1.39 0.94
N CYS A 1031 -0.05 1.65 2.10
CA CYS A 1031 -0.11 3.00 2.71
C CYS A 1031 0.57 3.11 4.07
N GLY A 1032 1.13 4.28 4.38
CA GLY A 1032 1.59 4.67 5.71
C GLY A 1032 0.50 5.41 6.50
N HIS A 1033 0.92 6.43 7.26
CA HIS A 1033 0.06 7.13 8.21
C HIS A 1033 -1.15 7.83 7.55
N ALA A 1034 -1.00 8.36 6.34
CA ALA A 1034 -1.95 9.29 5.73
C ALA A 1034 -2.90 8.64 4.72
N VAL A 1035 -3.36 7.40 4.98
CA VAL A 1035 -4.15 6.53 4.06
C VAL A 1035 -5.17 7.23 3.15
N HIS A 1036 -5.95 8.19 3.65
CA HIS A 1036 -6.93 8.97 2.87
C HIS A 1036 -6.34 9.81 1.71
N LEU A 1037 -5.05 10.14 1.77
CA LEU A 1037 -4.29 10.85 0.72
C LEU A 1037 -3.40 9.90 -0.08
N GLU A 1038 -2.92 8.82 0.54
CA GLU A 1038 -2.00 7.84 -0.09
C GLU A 1038 -2.74 6.80 -0.95
N ASN A 1039 -3.95 6.39 -0.53
CA ASN A 1039 -4.86 5.53 -1.30
C ASN A 1039 -6.33 5.78 -0.90
N PRO A 1040 -6.98 6.82 -1.46
CA PRO A 1040 -8.36 7.16 -1.12
C PRO A 1040 -9.41 6.08 -1.49
N LEU A 1041 -9.15 5.21 -2.49
CA LEU A 1041 -10.17 4.33 -3.05
C LEU A 1041 -10.66 3.23 -2.08
N PRO A 1042 -9.80 2.46 -1.38
CA PRO A 1042 -10.24 1.55 -0.34
C PRO A 1042 -10.84 2.27 0.87
N VAL A 1043 -10.38 3.49 1.20
CA VAL A 1043 -10.98 4.30 2.28
C VAL A 1043 -12.42 4.68 1.94
N ILE A 1044 -12.70 5.09 0.70
CA ILE A 1044 -14.06 5.37 0.19
C ILE A 1044 -14.94 4.10 0.27
N SER A 1045 -14.40 2.93 -0.08
CA SER A 1045 -15.13 1.66 0.02
C SER A 1045 -15.48 1.30 1.47
N ALA A 1046 -14.49 1.34 2.37
CA ALA A 1046 -14.68 1.06 3.80
C ALA A 1046 -15.70 2.02 4.45
N LEU A 1047 -15.61 3.32 4.12
CA LEU A 1047 -16.60 4.32 4.53
C LEU A 1047 -18.01 3.93 4.07
N ARG A 1048 -18.21 3.55 2.80
CA ARG A 1048 -19.53 3.11 2.32
C ARG A 1048 -20.00 1.86 3.05
N GLN A 1049 -19.18 0.82 3.19
CA GLN A 1049 -19.60 -0.42 3.85
C GLN A 1049 -20.11 -0.15 5.27
N PHE A 1050 -19.40 0.70 6.02
CA PHE A 1050 -19.84 1.17 7.34
C PHE A 1050 -21.16 1.96 7.29
N LEU A 1051 -21.32 2.91 6.35
CA LEU A 1051 -22.60 3.61 6.12
C LEU A 1051 -23.76 2.63 5.85
N THR A 1052 -23.54 1.60 5.04
CA THR A 1052 -24.55 0.59 4.70
C THR A 1052 -24.94 -0.26 5.91
N ARG A 1053 -23.98 -0.69 6.74
CA ARG A 1053 -24.28 -1.43 7.99
C ARG A 1053 -25.04 -0.53 8.98
N LEU A 1054 -24.68 0.75 9.10
CA LEU A 1054 -25.37 1.77 9.89
C LEU A 1054 -26.77 2.19 9.37
N GLY A 1055 -27.18 1.72 8.19
CA GLY A 1055 -28.56 1.83 7.69
C GLY A 1055 -29.44 0.63 8.08
N LYS A 1056 -28.83 -0.56 8.20
CA LYS A 1056 -29.55 -1.82 8.49
C LYS A 1056 -29.91 -1.94 9.97
N SER A 1057 -29.02 -1.53 10.88
CA SER A 1057 -29.24 -1.58 12.34
C SER A 1057 -30.33 -0.63 12.87
N SER A 1058 -30.86 0.28 12.05
CA SER A 1058 -31.97 1.17 12.42
C SER A 1058 -33.37 0.55 12.35
N PHE A 1059 -33.54 -0.67 11.82
CA PHE A 1059 -34.84 -1.36 11.81
C PHE A 1059 -35.03 -2.23 13.07
N PRO A 1060 -36.06 -1.97 13.90
CA PRO A 1060 -36.39 -2.88 15.00
C PRO A 1060 -36.98 -4.18 14.44
N ILE A 1061 -36.27 -5.30 14.64
CA ILE A 1061 -36.64 -6.61 14.08
C ILE A 1061 -37.96 -7.09 14.66
N LYS A 1062 -39.05 -6.95 13.90
CA LYS A 1062 -40.28 -7.72 14.10
C LYS A 1062 -40.08 -9.14 13.56
N SER A 1063 -39.66 -10.04 14.45
CA SER A 1063 -39.94 -11.48 14.40
C SER A 1063 -39.86 -12.18 13.03
N GLY A 1064 -38.68 -12.69 12.69
CA GLY A 1064 -38.56 -14.02 12.06
C GLY A 1064 -38.89 -14.15 10.58
N ILE A 1065 -38.09 -13.53 9.71
CA ILE A 1065 -37.72 -14.11 8.41
C ILE A 1065 -36.20 -14.02 8.31
N GLU A 1066 -35.51 -15.14 8.07
CA GLU A 1066 -34.08 -15.10 7.70
C GLU A 1066 -33.95 -14.59 6.27
N ILE A 1067 -33.21 -13.50 6.07
CA ILE A 1067 -32.72 -13.10 4.74
C ILE A 1067 -31.24 -13.42 4.70
N ARG A 1068 -30.91 -14.60 4.18
CA ARG A 1068 -29.55 -14.95 3.75
C ARG A 1068 -29.37 -14.43 2.32
N GLU A 1069 -28.63 -13.35 2.16
CA GLU A 1069 -27.71 -13.04 1.05
C GLU A 1069 -27.30 -11.57 1.11
N LEU A 1070 -25.99 -11.32 1.07
CA LEU A 1070 -25.34 -10.00 1.04
C LEU A 1070 -23.83 -10.14 0.81
#